data_AF-A0AAD7CF56-F1
#
_entry.id   AF-A0AAD7CF56-F1
#
_cell.length_a   1.000
_cell.length_b   1.000
_cell.length_c   1.000
_cell.angle_alpha   90.00
_cell.angle_beta   90.00
_cell.angle_gamma   90.00
#
_symmetry.space_group_name_H-M   'P 1'
#
loop_
_entity.id
_entity.type
_entity.pdbx_description
1 polymer ?
#
loop_
_entity_poly.entity_id
_entity_poly.type
_entity_poly.pdbx_seq_one_letter_code
_entity_poly.pdbx_strand_id
1 'polypeptide(L)'
;MIDSDSMMDVDSGPVASTSHAQTNGYASPPSPRVVPRASSVPLQPSDATVGLVYSAEMVSHCSMSPLGHPEAPERIVRIWNAIVAKHYHLRTRSIPIRPVLKPEALLVHSEELWDKVEAIQHMSTQEIIDSEAFYDHLSLYVCQATTRSARLSCGGVIDASLAVARGELKKAFAIVRPPGHHAEPEEHMGFCFFNNVAVAARVVQQKTKIKKILILDWDVHHGNGTQRAFNDDPSVLYISIHRYEGGNFYPCGTFGGLQSCGEGAGLGYSVNIPWPEAGMGDADYIHAFQKIVMPIATEFAPELVIISAGFDAAAGDELGECFVSPAGYAHMTYMLGGLAGGRMVVALEGGYNLDSITNSALAVTEIILGGSPPEMGSLVANETAAETVWLVAREQSKYWKSVSPKACEPQEDVASLAFSIPEILKLHRQHYLYSEYDMMQVPLMGDSEHRFSAQIMCTPDIFQKDTLVLLVHEFGNLRADMASSVSCDVQVERSYLIDSSKQLVAWVRAEGYSLLDVNLYPKPSDESYGQRPKSLGELRKDAMIYLWDNYVQLSNATTIVLVGHGPACSYLMDLIDMRATSVVKSVKAVVQVIGHSSLRPPKPVFELREWYRSASFVALPFNHPIWSPEVRSKELKRHGTMQRIDEERSVKLMIKALPAIKAFVKAQLSGSQADMQIS
;
A
#
# COMPACT_ATOMS: atom_id res chain seq x y z
N MET A 1 34.02 -4.97 -59.53
CA MET A 1 35.43 -4.62 -59.26
C MET A 1 35.78 -5.33 -57.96
N ILE A 2 36.23 -6.58 -58.11
CA ILE A 2 37.56 -7.11 -57.72
C ILE A 2 37.62 -7.26 -56.18
N ASP A 3 37.20 -8.40 -55.64
CA ASP A 3 37.99 -9.66 -55.44
C ASP A 3 38.87 -9.57 -54.17
N SER A 4 39.04 -10.57 -53.31
CA SER A 4 38.56 -11.95 -53.21
C SER A 4 39.13 -12.57 -51.90
N ASP A 5 38.33 -13.44 -51.26
CA ASP A 5 38.65 -14.75 -50.62
C ASP A 5 40.04 -15.02 -50.00
N SER A 6 40.19 -15.51 -48.75
CA SER A 6 39.68 -16.72 -48.05
C SER A 6 40.61 -17.94 -48.11
N MET A 7 40.53 -18.74 -47.02
CA MET A 7 40.94 -20.15 -46.82
C MET A 7 42.29 -20.52 -46.16
N MET A 8 42.13 -20.99 -44.91
CA MET A 8 42.47 -22.30 -44.30
C MET A 8 43.50 -23.25 -44.94
N ASP A 9 44.24 -23.89 -44.00
CA ASP A 9 44.52 -25.33 -43.82
C ASP A 9 45.98 -25.83 -43.79
N VAL A 10 46.29 -26.46 -42.63
CA VAL A 10 46.94 -27.76 -42.38
C VAL A 10 48.25 -28.09 -43.12
N ASP A 11 49.35 -28.34 -42.37
CA ASP A 11 49.93 -29.69 -42.27
C ASP A 11 51.06 -29.86 -41.24
N SER A 12 51.23 -31.13 -40.91
CA SER A 12 52.00 -31.84 -39.89
C SER A 12 53.47 -32.14 -40.24
N GLY A 13 54.30 -32.48 -39.24
CA GLY A 13 55.65 -33.07 -39.44
C GLY A 13 56.43 -33.36 -38.14
N PRO A 14 57.32 -34.37 -38.10
CA PRO A 14 57.31 -35.39 -37.03
C PRO A 14 58.62 -35.64 -36.24
N VAL A 15 58.46 -36.30 -35.08
CA VAL A 15 59.22 -37.42 -34.45
C VAL A 15 60.76 -37.41 -34.42
N ALA A 16 61.32 -37.57 -33.21
CA ALA A 16 62.49 -38.42 -32.97
C ALA A 16 62.46 -39.02 -31.55
N SER A 17 62.30 -40.33 -31.48
CA SER A 17 62.50 -41.20 -30.33
C SER A 17 63.89 -41.84 -30.42
N THR A 18 64.57 -42.00 -29.28
CA THR A 18 65.67 -42.97 -29.15
C THR A 18 65.57 -43.68 -27.80
N SER A 19 65.29 -44.97 -27.89
CA SER A 19 65.33 -45.99 -26.85
C SER A 19 66.76 -46.50 -26.63
N HIS A 20 67.09 -46.90 -25.40
CA HIS A 20 67.84 -48.14 -25.16
C HIS A 20 67.54 -48.71 -23.76
N ALA A 21 67.62 -50.03 -23.66
CA ALA A 21 66.96 -50.89 -22.69
C ALA A 21 67.94 -51.66 -21.77
N GLN A 22 67.36 -52.43 -20.85
CA GLN A 22 67.90 -53.58 -20.06
C GLN A 22 68.53 -53.21 -18.68
N THR A 23 68.31 -53.90 -17.55
CA THR A 23 67.73 -55.24 -17.24
C THR A 23 67.38 -55.38 -15.74
N ASN A 24 66.37 -56.22 -15.47
CA ASN A 24 65.95 -56.97 -14.27
C ASN A 24 66.67 -56.87 -12.90
N GLY A 25 65.85 -56.75 -11.85
CA GLY A 25 66.13 -57.20 -10.48
C GLY A 25 64.95 -56.97 -9.53
N TYR A 26 64.14 -58.00 -9.27
CA TYR A 26 63.07 -57.99 -8.26
C TYR A 26 63.65 -58.34 -6.88
N ALA A 27 63.39 -57.52 -5.84
CA ALA A 27 62.70 -57.93 -4.59
C ALA A 27 62.81 -56.91 -3.44
N SER A 28 61.69 -56.77 -2.72
CA SER A 28 61.42 -56.14 -1.40
C SER A 28 60.79 -54.73 -1.44
N PRO A 29 59.55 -54.55 -0.93
CA PRO A 29 58.90 -53.24 -0.89
C PRO A 29 59.48 -52.39 0.27
N PRO A 30 59.89 -51.13 0.02
CA PRO A 30 60.25 -50.22 1.08
C PRO A 30 59.00 -49.68 1.79
N SER A 31 59.11 -49.55 3.10
CA SER A 31 58.13 -48.97 4.01
C SER A 31 57.62 -47.60 3.55
N PRO A 32 56.34 -47.26 3.78
CA PRO A 32 55.79 -45.98 3.36
C PRO A 32 56.51 -44.84 4.08
N ARG A 33 57.08 -43.93 3.29
CA ARG A 33 57.66 -42.66 3.74
C ARG A 33 56.60 -41.86 4.48
N VAL A 34 56.88 -41.54 5.74
CA VAL A 34 56.12 -40.58 6.54
C VAL A 34 56.29 -39.20 5.90
N VAL A 35 55.24 -38.73 5.22
CA VAL A 35 55.12 -37.33 4.80
C VAL A 35 54.97 -36.51 6.08
N PRO A 36 55.77 -35.44 6.31
CA PRO A 36 55.59 -34.60 7.48
C PRO A 36 54.19 -34.00 7.41
N ARG A 37 53.35 -34.30 8.41
CA ARG A 37 52.09 -33.57 8.63
C ARG A 37 52.44 -32.09 8.67
N ALA A 38 51.78 -31.31 7.82
CA ALA A 38 51.84 -29.86 7.87
C ALA A 38 51.70 -29.42 9.33
N SER A 39 52.71 -28.74 9.84
CA SER A 39 52.70 -28.14 11.16
C SER A 39 51.46 -27.25 11.24
N SER A 40 50.55 -27.60 12.13
CA SER A 40 49.40 -26.78 12.49
C SER A 40 49.92 -25.44 12.99
N VAL A 41 49.93 -24.46 12.09
CA VAL A 41 49.92 -23.05 12.48
C VAL A 41 48.64 -22.89 13.29
N PRO A 42 48.70 -22.43 14.55
CA PRO A 42 47.49 -22.16 15.30
C PRO A 42 46.69 -21.11 14.51
N LEU A 43 45.46 -21.46 14.11
CA LEU A 43 44.47 -20.51 13.59
C LEU A 43 44.40 -19.36 14.60
N GLN A 44 44.98 -18.21 14.25
CA GLN A 44 44.68 -16.98 14.96
C GLN A 44 43.20 -16.66 14.72
N PRO A 45 42.42 -16.28 15.74
CA PRO A 45 40.99 -16.09 15.58
C PRO A 45 40.72 -14.79 14.82
N SER A 46 40.42 -14.86 13.52
CA SER A 46 39.91 -13.71 12.76
C SER A 46 38.98 -14.08 11.60
N ASP A 47 38.20 -15.16 11.72
CA ASP A 47 37.27 -15.66 10.68
C ASP A 47 35.85 -15.04 10.76
N ALA A 48 35.58 -14.15 11.71
CA ALA A 48 34.26 -13.55 11.88
C ALA A 48 33.98 -12.47 10.81
N THR A 49 33.12 -12.78 9.84
CA THR A 49 32.72 -11.84 8.77
C THR A 49 31.59 -10.89 9.16
N VAL A 50 31.04 -11.02 10.36
CA VAL A 50 29.88 -10.26 10.85
C VAL A 50 30.28 -9.49 12.11
N GLY A 51 29.93 -8.20 12.17
CA GLY A 51 30.14 -7.36 13.34
C GLY A 51 28.91 -7.14 14.20
N LEU A 52 29.09 -6.92 15.50
CA LEU A 52 28.05 -6.45 16.41
C LEU A 52 28.49 -5.16 17.09
N VAL A 53 27.58 -4.18 17.17
CA VAL A 53 27.71 -2.99 18.03
C VAL A 53 26.69 -3.10 19.15
N TYR A 54 27.14 -2.94 20.39
CA TYR A 54 26.30 -2.85 21.58
C TYR A 54 27.08 -2.12 22.69
N SER A 55 26.38 -1.30 23.49
CA SER A 55 26.93 -0.73 24.71
C SER A 55 25.88 -0.57 25.78
N ALA A 56 26.21 -1.02 26.99
CA ALA A 56 25.36 -0.87 28.16
C ALA A 56 25.19 0.60 28.60
N GLU A 57 26.05 1.52 28.16
CA GLU A 57 25.88 2.95 28.46
C GLU A 57 24.58 3.51 27.86
N MET A 58 24.11 2.96 26.73
CA MET A 58 22.85 3.37 26.11
C MET A 58 21.62 2.99 26.97
N VAL A 59 21.76 2.09 27.96
CA VAL A 59 20.69 1.71 28.90
C VAL A 59 20.38 2.85 29.88
N SER A 60 21.33 3.78 30.08
CA SER A 60 21.15 4.91 31.00
C SER A 60 20.11 5.93 30.52
N HIS A 61 19.75 5.94 29.23
CA HIS A 61 18.62 6.73 28.74
C HIS A 61 17.29 6.04 29.11
N CYS A 62 16.59 6.50 30.13
CA CYS A 62 15.36 5.88 30.60
C CYS A 62 14.32 6.93 30.98
N SER A 63 13.04 6.60 30.79
CA SER A 63 11.94 7.48 31.19
C SER A 63 11.88 7.60 32.71
N MET A 64 11.62 8.81 33.19
CA MET A 64 11.38 9.09 34.60
C MET A 64 9.90 8.86 35.00
N SER A 65 9.03 8.59 34.02
CA SER A 65 7.61 8.38 34.25
C SER A 65 7.34 7.08 35.02
N PRO A 66 6.53 7.11 36.09
CA PRO A 66 6.16 5.91 36.84
C PRO A 66 5.26 4.96 36.06
N LEU A 67 4.63 5.41 34.97
CA LEU A 67 3.81 4.58 34.08
C LEU A 67 4.67 3.79 33.07
N GLY A 68 5.97 4.04 33.02
CA GLY A 68 6.87 3.50 32.00
C GLY A 68 6.72 4.23 30.67
N HIS A 69 7.48 3.78 29.67
CA HIS A 69 7.43 4.28 28.31
C HIS A 69 7.72 3.13 27.33
N PRO A 70 7.05 3.04 26.16
CA PRO A 70 7.25 1.94 25.22
C PRO A 70 8.71 1.81 24.74
N GLU A 71 9.35 2.92 24.42
CA GLU A 71 10.80 2.96 24.20
C GLU A 71 11.50 2.90 25.57
N ALA A 72 12.13 1.75 25.85
CA ALA A 72 12.73 1.46 27.14
C ALA A 72 14.08 0.72 27.01
N PRO A 73 14.98 0.80 28.00
CA PRO A 73 16.29 0.16 27.97
C PRO A 73 16.27 -1.36 27.75
N GLU A 74 15.21 -2.02 28.22
CA GLU A 74 15.00 -3.47 28.12
C GLU A 74 15.05 -3.96 26.68
N ARG A 75 14.70 -3.11 25.70
CA ARG A 75 14.70 -3.45 24.26
C ARG A 75 16.06 -3.97 23.81
N ILE A 76 17.14 -3.21 24.02
CA ILE A 76 18.50 -3.62 23.61
C ILE A 76 19.07 -4.70 24.54
N VAL A 77 18.70 -4.68 25.82
CA VAL A 77 19.21 -5.64 26.82
C VAL A 77 18.70 -7.05 26.50
N ARG A 78 17.40 -7.18 26.16
CA ARG A 78 16.78 -8.46 25.81
C ARG A 78 17.37 -9.05 24.53
N ILE A 79 17.56 -8.23 23.49
CA ILE A 79 18.23 -8.65 22.25
C ILE A 79 19.65 -9.15 22.55
N TRP A 80 20.44 -8.36 23.26
CA TRP A 80 21.82 -8.71 23.58
C TRP A 80 21.91 -10.02 24.39
N ASN A 81 21.08 -10.15 25.44
CA ASN A 81 21.03 -11.37 26.25
C ASN A 81 20.64 -12.60 25.43
N ALA A 82 19.73 -12.45 24.47
CA ALA A 82 19.31 -13.55 23.60
C ALA A 82 20.43 -13.97 22.63
N ILE A 83 21.16 -13.00 22.05
CA ILE A 83 22.35 -13.24 21.22
C ILE A 83 23.46 -13.94 22.04
N VAL A 84 23.64 -13.53 23.30
CA VAL A 84 24.60 -14.16 24.21
C VAL A 84 24.19 -15.60 24.53
N ALA A 85 22.92 -15.83 24.86
CA ALA A 85 22.37 -17.15 25.17
C ALA A 85 22.46 -18.14 24.00
N LYS A 86 22.38 -17.65 22.76
CA LYS A 86 22.58 -18.45 21.54
C LYS A 86 24.06 -18.58 21.12
N HIS A 87 24.99 -18.01 21.89
CA HIS A 87 26.42 -17.97 21.59
C HIS A 87 26.77 -17.29 20.24
N TYR A 88 25.87 -16.48 19.70
CA TYR A 88 26.08 -15.78 18.42
C TYR A 88 27.19 -14.73 18.51
N HIS A 89 27.35 -14.08 19.66
CA HIS A 89 28.46 -13.16 19.94
C HIS A 89 29.86 -13.79 19.79
N LEU A 90 30.00 -15.11 19.94
CA LEU A 90 31.28 -15.80 19.75
C LEU A 90 31.63 -16.00 18.26
N ARG A 91 30.64 -15.86 17.38
CA ARG A 91 30.77 -15.98 15.91
C ARG A 91 30.85 -14.62 15.22
N THR A 92 30.80 -13.53 15.98
CA THR A 92 30.86 -12.15 15.47
C THR A 92 32.08 -11.43 16.01
N ARG A 93 32.43 -10.31 15.37
CA ARG A 93 33.43 -9.37 15.87
C ARG A 93 32.72 -8.24 16.59
N SER A 94 33.12 -7.95 17.83
CA SER A 94 32.67 -6.75 18.52
C SER A 94 33.27 -5.52 17.84
N ILE A 95 32.42 -4.57 17.44
CA ILE A 95 32.82 -3.28 16.91
C ILE A 95 32.74 -2.29 18.08
N PRO A 96 33.86 -1.66 18.48
CA PRO A 96 33.86 -0.64 19.53
C PRO A 96 32.92 0.51 19.17
N ILE A 97 32.08 0.92 20.12
CA ILE A 97 31.21 2.07 19.95
C ILE A 97 31.96 3.36 20.32
N ARG A 98 31.68 4.44 19.61
CA ARG A 98 32.12 5.80 19.98
C ARG A 98 30.95 6.77 19.87
N PRO A 99 30.98 7.90 20.58
CA PRO A 99 30.04 8.98 20.31
C PRO A 99 30.31 9.60 18.92
N VAL A 100 29.23 9.96 18.22
CA VAL A 100 29.30 10.76 16.99
C VAL A 100 29.99 12.11 17.24
N LEU A 101 30.75 12.56 16.24
CA LEU A 101 31.41 13.86 16.24
C LEU A 101 30.50 14.92 15.63
N LYS A 102 30.57 16.17 16.11
CA LYS A 102 29.79 17.30 15.55
C LYS A 102 29.90 17.39 14.02
N PRO A 103 31.10 17.34 13.39
CA PRO A 103 31.21 17.40 11.93
C PRO A 103 30.57 16.23 11.18
N GLU A 104 30.38 15.08 11.83
CA GLU A 104 29.68 13.93 11.23
C GLU A 104 28.16 14.15 11.30
N ALA A 105 27.63 14.56 12.47
CA ALA A 105 26.22 14.85 12.64
C ALA A 105 25.74 15.98 11.71
N LEU A 106 26.57 17.02 11.52
CA LEU A 106 26.30 18.15 10.62
C LEU A 106 26.26 17.78 9.12
N LEU A 107 26.56 16.54 8.75
CA LEU A 107 26.34 16.08 7.36
C LEU A 107 24.85 15.88 7.03
N VAL A 108 24.00 15.79 8.05
CA VAL A 108 22.55 15.62 7.91
C VAL A 108 21.81 16.69 8.71
N HIS A 109 22.25 16.95 9.94
CA HIS A 109 21.52 17.82 10.86
C HIS A 109 22.03 19.24 10.84
N SER A 110 21.14 20.18 11.16
CA SER A 110 21.49 21.57 11.38
C SER A 110 22.33 21.73 12.65
N GLU A 111 23.07 22.84 12.73
CA GLU A 111 23.79 23.20 13.96
C GLU A 111 22.84 23.42 15.13
N GLU A 112 21.63 23.95 14.86
CA GLU A 112 20.59 24.13 15.87
C GLU A 112 20.16 22.80 16.49
N LEU A 113 19.89 21.77 15.67
CA LEU A 113 19.51 20.46 16.18
C LEU A 113 20.63 19.82 17.02
N TRP A 114 21.88 19.93 16.57
CA TRP A 114 23.03 19.48 17.36
C TRP A 114 23.07 20.16 18.74
N ASP A 115 22.92 21.48 18.77
CA ASP A 115 22.97 22.25 20.01
C ASP A 115 21.76 21.94 20.93
N LYS A 116 20.55 21.72 20.37
CA LYS A 116 19.36 21.24 21.11
C LYS A 116 19.67 19.92 21.83
N VAL A 117 20.21 18.93 21.12
CA VAL A 117 20.52 17.60 21.69
C VAL A 117 21.67 17.69 22.72
N GLU A 118 22.69 18.51 22.48
CA GLU A 118 23.78 18.71 23.44
C GLU A 118 23.33 19.43 24.72
N ALA A 119 22.33 20.33 24.65
CA ALA A 119 21.84 21.06 25.81
C ALA A 119 21.15 20.15 26.84
N ILE A 120 20.58 19.01 26.42
CA ILE A 120 19.84 18.08 27.31
C ILE A 120 20.72 17.58 28.47
N GLN A 121 22.00 17.32 28.24
CA GLN A 121 22.91 16.84 29.29
C GLN A 121 23.15 17.87 30.42
N HIS A 122 22.86 19.14 30.15
CA HIS A 122 23.04 20.24 31.10
C HIS A 122 21.74 20.59 31.85
N MET A 123 20.61 19.96 31.50
CA MET A 123 19.34 20.18 32.19
C MET A 123 19.37 19.56 33.59
N SER A 124 18.93 20.34 34.57
CA SER A 124 18.63 19.88 35.92
C SER A 124 17.39 18.97 35.91
N THR A 125 17.22 18.18 36.97
CA THR A 125 16.04 17.32 37.12
C THR A 125 14.73 18.12 37.07
N GLN A 126 14.71 19.33 37.64
CA GLN A 126 13.52 20.19 37.61
C GLN A 126 13.22 20.69 36.19
N GLU A 127 14.23 21.14 35.44
CA GLU A 127 14.05 21.57 34.05
C GLU A 127 13.57 20.42 33.15
N ILE A 128 14.07 19.20 33.36
CA ILE A 128 13.58 18.01 32.66
C ILE A 128 12.09 17.79 32.92
N ILE A 129 11.66 17.85 34.18
CA ILE A 129 10.25 17.72 34.56
C ILE A 129 9.41 18.85 33.95
N ASP A 130 9.89 20.09 34.04
CA ASP A 130 9.16 21.27 33.51
C ASP A 130 9.05 21.22 31.98
N SER A 131 9.98 20.55 31.29
CA SER A 131 10.00 20.36 29.84
C SER A 131 9.23 19.13 29.33
N GLU A 132 8.65 18.32 30.22
CA GLU A 132 7.99 17.05 29.86
C GLU A 132 6.93 17.22 28.78
N ALA A 133 6.04 18.21 28.91
CA ALA A 133 4.99 18.48 27.95
C ALA A 133 5.51 18.91 26.56
N PHE A 134 6.67 19.56 26.50
CA PHE A 134 7.31 19.94 25.24
C PHE A 134 7.83 18.72 24.50
N TYR A 135 8.55 17.83 25.19
CA TYR A 135 9.08 16.62 24.58
C TYR A 135 7.98 15.61 24.24
N ASP A 136 6.93 15.50 25.06
CA ASP A 136 5.79 14.62 24.78
C ASP A 136 5.06 15.01 23.48
N HIS A 137 4.95 16.32 23.19
CA HIS A 137 4.39 16.81 21.93
C HIS A 137 5.20 16.36 20.70
N LEU A 138 6.51 16.19 20.85
CA LEU A 138 7.42 15.66 19.83
C LEU A 138 7.50 14.12 19.84
N SER A 139 6.72 13.47 20.72
CA SER A 139 6.82 12.03 21.00
C SER A 139 8.24 11.65 21.47
N LEU A 140 8.73 12.37 22.47
CA LEU A 140 10.06 12.19 23.08
C LEU A 140 9.95 12.16 24.60
N TYR A 141 10.93 11.51 25.22
CA TYR A 141 11.25 11.74 26.63
C TYR A 141 12.75 12.00 26.76
N VAL A 142 13.14 12.74 27.80
CA VAL A 142 14.55 13.05 28.05
C VAL A 142 14.94 12.78 29.50
N CYS A 143 16.20 12.40 29.67
CA CYS A 143 16.92 12.35 30.93
C CYS A 143 18.36 12.85 30.74
N GLN A 144 19.13 13.02 31.81
CA GLN A 144 20.53 13.51 31.72
C GLN A 144 21.43 12.65 30.82
N ALA A 145 21.18 11.34 30.75
CA ALA A 145 21.98 10.42 29.90
C ALA A 145 21.58 10.42 28.41
N THR A 146 20.59 11.21 28.01
CA THR A 146 20.03 11.21 26.63
C THR A 146 21.08 11.59 25.61
N THR A 147 21.75 12.74 25.78
CA THR A 147 22.80 13.21 24.86
C THR A 147 23.89 12.16 24.66
N ARG A 148 24.38 11.57 25.76
CA ARG A 148 25.43 10.53 25.72
C ARG A 148 24.95 9.31 24.94
N SER A 149 23.73 8.85 25.20
CA SER A 149 23.15 7.67 24.55
C SER A 149 22.87 7.93 23.07
N ALA A 150 22.29 9.07 22.71
CA ALA A 150 22.04 9.49 21.33
C ALA A 150 23.33 9.54 20.51
N ARG A 151 24.40 10.10 21.08
CA ARG A 151 25.71 10.15 20.40
C ARG A 151 26.32 8.78 20.20
N LEU A 152 26.23 7.91 21.21
CA LEU A 152 26.71 6.53 21.12
C LEU A 152 25.92 5.75 20.06
N SER A 153 24.59 5.88 20.05
CA SER A 153 23.72 5.24 19.06
C SER A 153 24.14 5.57 17.64
N CYS A 154 24.21 6.86 17.31
CA CYS A 154 24.61 7.34 15.99
C CYS A 154 26.04 6.91 15.63
N GLY A 155 27.01 7.12 16.54
CA GLY A 155 28.41 6.74 16.30
C GLY A 155 28.62 5.23 16.13
N GLY A 156 27.81 4.41 16.80
CA GLY A 156 27.78 2.96 16.62
C GLY A 156 27.36 2.54 15.22
N VAL A 157 26.29 3.14 14.70
CA VAL A 157 25.83 2.85 13.32
C VAL A 157 26.84 3.35 12.29
N ILE A 158 27.48 4.50 12.52
CA ILE A 158 28.58 5.00 11.67
C ILE A 158 29.73 4.00 11.61
N ASP A 159 30.23 3.52 12.75
CA ASP A 159 31.40 2.64 12.79
C ASP A 159 31.07 1.23 12.24
N ALA A 160 29.86 0.72 12.47
CA ALA A 160 29.37 -0.50 11.82
C ALA A 160 29.35 -0.34 10.28
N SER A 161 28.85 0.79 9.80
CA SER A 161 28.75 1.07 8.36
C SER A 161 30.12 1.27 7.71
N LEU A 162 31.04 1.95 8.39
CA LEU A 162 32.41 2.12 7.90
C LEU A 162 33.16 0.78 7.84
N ALA A 163 33.03 -0.09 8.83
CA ALA A 163 33.67 -1.40 8.83
C ALA A 163 33.20 -2.26 7.64
N VAL A 164 31.90 -2.24 7.34
CA VAL A 164 31.32 -2.94 6.18
C VAL A 164 31.74 -2.29 4.86
N ALA A 165 31.66 -0.96 4.75
CA ALA A 165 32.00 -0.22 3.54
C ALA A 165 33.48 -0.33 3.16
N ARG A 166 34.38 -0.47 4.15
CA ARG A 166 35.83 -0.68 3.95
C ARG A 166 36.19 -2.14 3.65
N GLY A 167 35.23 -3.05 3.75
CA GLY A 167 35.46 -4.49 3.55
C GLY A 167 36.16 -5.18 4.72
N GLU A 168 36.23 -4.54 5.89
CA GLU A 168 36.75 -5.15 7.12
C GLU A 168 35.79 -6.22 7.66
N LEU A 169 34.49 -6.04 7.39
CA LEU A 169 33.41 -6.98 7.67
C LEU A 169 32.49 -7.06 6.45
N LYS A 170 31.77 -8.18 6.31
CA LYS A 170 30.77 -8.34 5.25
C LYS A 170 29.42 -7.78 5.67
N LYS A 171 29.03 -7.99 6.94
CA LYS A 171 27.78 -7.52 7.50
C LYS A 171 27.97 -7.00 8.92
N ALA A 172 27.04 -6.18 9.41
CA ALA A 172 27.03 -5.76 10.81
C ALA A 172 25.59 -5.59 11.33
N PHE A 173 25.40 -5.77 12.64
CA PHE A 173 24.18 -5.39 13.34
C PHE A 173 24.51 -4.44 14.50
N ALA A 174 24.02 -3.21 14.40
CA ALA A 174 24.07 -2.23 15.46
C ALA A 174 22.82 -2.30 16.34
N ILE A 175 22.99 -2.84 17.56
CA ILE A 175 21.95 -2.95 18.59
C ILE A 175 22.04 -1.69 19.43
N VAL A 176 21.41 -0.63 18.94
CA VAL A 176 21.57 0.74 19.45
C VAL A 176 20.26 1.33 19.94
N ARG A 177 20.36 2.33 20.82
CA ARG A 177 19.25 3.19 21.23
C ARG A 177 19.79 4.52 21.76
N PRO A 178 19.07 5.65 21.62
CA PRO A 178 17.76 5.83 20.98
C PRO A 178 17.76 5.54 19.46
N PRO A 179 16.59 5.28 18.85
CA PRO A 179 16.43 5.13 17.39
C PRO A 179 16.75 6.45 16.66
N GLY A 180 16.66 6.46 15.33
CA GLY A 180 17.07 7.60 14.50
C GLY A 180 16.16 7.99 13.33
N HIS A 181 15.37 7.08 12.74
CA HIS A 181 14.76 7.34 11.42
C HIS A 181 13.75 8.51 11.34
N HIS A 182 13.19 8.96 12.47
CA HIS A 182 12.29 10.12 12.56
C HIS A 182 13.01 11.46 12.72
N ALA A 183 14.27 11.48 13.18
CA ALA A 183 14.99 12.72 13.39
C ALA A 183 15.22 13.43 12.04
N GLU A 184 14.56 14.56 11.87
CA GLU A 184 14.66 15.40 10.69
C GLU A 184 15.97 16.20 10.70
N PRO A 185 16.39 16.81 9.57
CA PRO A 185 17.59 17.65 9.56
C PRO A 185 17.54 18.77 10.62
N GLU A 186 16.37 19.36 10.90
CA GLU A 186 16.23 20.47 11.85
C GLU A 186 15.54 20.13 13.18
N GLU A 187 14.93 18.94 13.33
CA GLU A 187 14.13 18.61 14.52
C GLU A 187 14.25 17.15 14.95
N HIS A 188 14.27 16.94 16.27
CA HIS A 188 14.21 15.64 16.91
C HIS A 188 12.77 15.30 17.27
N MET A 189 12.36 14.06 16.99
CA MET A 189 10.98 13.60 17.19
C MET A 189 10.89 12.08 17.16
N GLY A 190 9.78 11.50 17.63
CA GLY A 190 9.48 10.07 17.47
C GLY A 190 10.56 9.18 18.09
N PHE A 191 10.95 9.47 19.33
CA PHE A 191 12.05 8.82 20.06
C PHE A 191 13.45 9.03 19.47
N CYS A 192 13.59 9.78 18.37
CA CYS A 192 14.83 9.94 17.61
C CYS A 192 15.48 11.30 17.85
N PHE A 193 16.76 11.31 18.23
CA PHE A 193 17.54 12.54 18.48
C PHE A 193 18.52 12.87 17.35
N PHE A 194 19.16 11.85 16.79
CA PHE A 194 19.96 11.96 15.57
C PHE A 194 19.52 10.85 14.62
N ASN A 195 19.53 11.13 13.32
CA ASN A 195 19.25 10.16 12.30
C ASN A 195 20.47 9.27 12.06
N ASN A 196 20.55 8.20 12.85
CA ASN A 196 21.69 7.29 12.89
C ASN A 196 22.05 6.76 11.49
N VAL A 197 21.05 6.33 10.73
CA VAL A 197 21.22 5.72 9.40
C VAL A 197 21.60 6.77 8.35
N ALA A 198 20.94 7.94 8.34
CA ALA A 198 21.26 9.00 7.39
C ALA A 198 22.69 9.55 7.62
N VAL A 199 23.07 9.80 8.88
CA VAL A 199 24.42 10.26 9.22
C VAL A 199 25.45 9.21 8.81
N ALA A 200 25.20 7.93 9.09
CA ALA A 200 26.10 6.85 8.68
C ALA A 200 26.26 6.77 7.15
N ALA A 201 25.18 6.91 6.38
CA ALA A 201 25.22 6.93 4.92
C ALA A 201 26.11 8.08 4.40
N ARG A 202 25.93 9.30 4.92
CA ARG A 202 26.76 10.46 4.55
C ARG A 202 28.22 10.29 4.92
N VAL A 203 28.51 9.79 6.13
CA VAL A 203 29.89 9.53 6.57
C VAL A 203 30.56 8.47 5.68
N VAL A 204 29.84 7.41 5.30
CA VAL A 204 30.34 6.38 4.37
C VAL A 204 30.66 7.00 3.01
N GLN A 205 29.75 7.80 2.45
CA GLN A 205 29.97 8.49 1.17
C GLN A 205 31.17 9.43 1.20
N GLN A 206 31.39 10.12 2.33
CA GLN A 206 32.51 11.05 2.52
C GLN A 206 33.85 10.32 2.72
N LYS A 207 33.87 9.23 3.51
CA LYS A 207 35.11 8.57 3.95
C LYS A 207 35.50 7.33 3.14
N THR A 208 34.66 6.89 2.21
CA THR A 208 34.90 5.67 1.41
C THR A 208 34.61 5.89 -0.07
N LYS A 209 34.80 4.84 -0.88
CA LYS A 209 34.50 4.86 -2.31
C LYS A 209 33.02 4.59 -2.63
N ILE A 210 32.24 4.12 -1.65
CA ILE A 210 30.82 3.83 -1.79
C ILE A 210 30.07 5.14 -2.05
N LYS A 211 29.29 5.21 -3.13
CA LYS A 211 28.48 6.38 -3.50
C LYS A 211 27.00 6.06 -3.55
N LYS A 212 26.61 4.88 -4.03
CA LYS A 212 25.20 4.48 -4.10
C LYS A 212 24.81 3.65 -2.88
N ILE A 213 23.92 4.17 -2.04
CA ILE A 213 23.46 3.50 -0.82
C ILE A 213 21.97 3.25 -0.92
N LEU A 214 21.54 2.02 -0.62
CA LEU A 214 20.14 1.70 -0.38
C LEU A 214 19.90 1.78 1.12
N ILE A 215 18.95 2.61 1.53
CA ILE A 215 18.35 2.56 2.87
C ILE A 215 16.97 1.92 2.72
N LEU A 216 16.82 0.72 3.31
CA LEU A 216 15.51 0.09 3.44
C LEU A 216 15.01 0.28 4.87
N ASP A 217 13.84 0.86 5.00
CA ASP A 217 13.14 1.02 6.27
C ASP A 217 11.91 0.10 6.30
N TRP A 218 11.92 -0.84 7.23
CA TRP A 218 10.79 -1.74 7.49
C TRP A 218 10.16 -1.51 8.86
N ASP A 219 10.59 -0.47 9.59
CA ASP A 219 9.87 0.00 10.77
C ASP A 219 8.43 0.31 10.36
N VAL A 220 7.47 0.03 11.25
CA VAL A 220 6.05 0.23 10.91
C VAL A 220 5.72 1.70 10.70
N HIS A 221 6.54 2.62 11.20
CA HIS A 221 6.41 4.05 11.00
C HIS A 221 7.23 4.53 9.80
N HIS A 222 6.72 5.55 9.12
CA HIS A 222 7.49 6.22 8.07
C HIS A 222 8.68 6.96 8.69
N GLY A 223 9.90 6.60 8.28
CA GLY A 223 11.13 7.34 8.58
C GLY A 223 11.21 8.70 7.87
N ASN A 224 10.30 9.62 8.21
CA ASN A 224 10.19 10.97 7.62
C ASN A 224 11.52 11.73 7.64
N GLY A 225 12.29 11.63 8.73
CA GLY A 225 13.61 12.27 8.82
C GLY A 225 14.60 11.71 7.82
N THR A 226 14.61 10.39 7.63
CA THR A 226 15.48 9.73 6.64
C THR A 226 15.09 10.13 5.22
N GLN A 227 13.79 10.15 4.89
CA GLN A 227 13.35 10.61 3.58
C GLN A 227 13.74 12.08 3.34
N ARG A 228 13.52 12.98 4.31
CA ARG A 228 13.91 14.40 4.17
C ARG A 228 15.39 14.59 3.93
N ALA A 229 16.25 13.82 4.61
CA ALA A 229 17.70 13.93 4.48
C ALA A 229 18.25 13.62 3.07
N PHE A 230 17.47 12.92 2.23
CA PHE A 230 17.86 12.50 0.88
C PHE A 230 16.80 12.81 -0.18
N ASN A 231 15.82 13.66 0.11
CA ASN A 231 14.65 13.86 -0.74
C ASN A 231 15.02 14.36 -2.15
N ASP A 232 16.13 15.08 -2.27
CA ASP A 232 16.68 15.63 -3.50
C ASP A 232 17.94 14.90 -4.02
N ASP A 233 18.32 13.76 -3.42
CA ASP A 233 19.60 13.09 -3.66
C ASP A 233 19.47 11.72 -4.37
N PRO A 234 19.84 11.60 -5.66
CA PRO A 234 19.77 10.32 -6.38
C PRO A 234 20.84 9.31 -5.98
N SER A 235 21.83 9.68 -5.16
CA SER A 235 22.87 8.76 -4.70
C SER A 235 22.42 7.88 -3.53
N VAL A 236 21.30 8.20 -2.90
CA VAL A 236 20.70 7.42 -1.82
C VAL A 236 19.27 7.06 -2.19
N LEU A 237 19.01 5.77 -2.37
CA LEU A 237 17.67 5.25 -2.57
C LEU A 237 17.08 4.94 -1.20
N TYR A 238 15.99 5.62 -0.85
CA TYR A 238 15.20 5.35 0.35
C TYR A 238 13.94 4.58 -0.02
N ILE A 239 13.75 3.39 0.58
CA ILE A 239 12.51 2.62 0.43
C ILE A 239 11.94 2.39 1.82
N SER A 240 10.66 2.72 2.04
CA SER A 240 9.97 2.53 3.31
C SER A 240 8.67 1.75 3.13
N ILE A 241 8.46 0.74 3.98
CA ILE A 241 7.22 -0.01 4.10
C ILE A 241 6.64 0.28 5.48
N HIS A 242 5.51 0.99 5.55
CA HIS A 242 4.98 1.51 6.81
C HIS A 242 3.45 1.56 6.82
N ARG A 243 2.85 1.58 8.02
CA ARG A 243 1.43 1.87 8.21
C ARG A 243 1.17 3.35 7.98
N TYR A 244 0.14 3.67 7.21
CA TYR A 244 -0.12 5.03 6.76
C TYR A 244 -1.57 5.49 7.01
N GLU A 245 -2.55 4.63 6.73
CA GLU A 245 -3.98 4.91 6.94
C GLU A 245 -4.47 6.25 6.35
N GLY A 246 -3.98 6.57 5.15
CA GLY A 246 -4.29 7.84 4.48
C GLY A 246 -3.62 9.07 5.11
N GLY A 247 -2.55 8.87 5.89
CA GLY A 247 -1.84 9.94 6.61
C GLY A 247 -2.37 10.17 8.03
N ASN A 248 -3.14 9.24 8.59
CA ASN A 248 -3.67 9.33 9.95
C ASN A 248 -2.81 8.58 10.99
N PHE A 249 -1.99 7.63 10.55
CA PHE A 249 -1.04 6.94 11.42
C PHE A 249 0.25 7.77 11.57
N TYR A 250 0.87 7.73 12.74
CA TYR A 250 2.08 8.52 13.05
C TYR A 250 3.19 8.25 12.01
N PRO A 251 3.91 9.28 11.50
CA PRO A 251 3.95 10.69 11.94
C PRO A 251 2.85 11.60 11.34
N CYS A 252 1.83 11.02 10.71
CA CYS A 252 0.72 11.72 10.06
C CYS A 252 1.11 12.59 8.85
N GLY A 253 0.11 12.95 8.05
CA GLY A 253 0.28 13.81 6.88
C GLY A 253 0.60 13.05 5.59
N THR A 254 0.87 13.79 4.51
CA THR A 254 0.95 13.23 3.15
C THR A 254 2.34 12.77 2.74
N PHE A 255 3.37 13.04 3.54
CA PHE A 255 4.77 12.88 3.15
C PHE A 255 5.20 11.40 3.01
N GLY A 256 4.61 10.50 3.79
CA GLY A 256 4.74 9.04 3.63
C GLY A 256 3.85 8.44 2.53
N GLY A 257 3.05 9.26 1.82
CA GLY A 257 2.19 8.77 0.75
C GLY A 257 2.97 8.26 -0.47
N LEU A 258 2.36 7.38 -1.26
CA LEU A 258 2.97 6.79 -2.46
C LEU A 258 3.38 7.80 -3.54
N GLN A 259 2.76 8.99 -3.54
CA GLN A 259 3.06 10.08 -4.48
C GLN A 259 4.32 10.88 -4.08
N SER A 260 4.77 10.76 -2.83
CA SER A 260 5.97 11.43 -2.34
C SER A 260 7.22 10.66 -2.79
N CYS A 261 7.68 10.95 -4.01
CA CYS A 261 8.72 10.18 -4.71
C CYS A 261 10.11 10.84 -4.68
N GLY A 262 10.33 11.85 -3.85
CA GLY A 262 11.51 12.71 -3.92
C GLY A 262 11.26 13.95 -4.77
N GLU A 263 12.26 14.80 -4.89
CA GLU A 263 12.20 16.07 -5.62
C GLU A 263 13.50 16.36 -6.36
N GLY A 264 13.47 17.31 -7.30
CA GLY A 264 14.67 17.72 -8.04
C GLY A 264 15.42 16.53 -8.66
N ALA A 265 16.71 16.40 -8.34
CA ALA A 265 17.54 15.31 -8.83
C ALA A 265 17.22 13.95 -8.16
N GLY A 266 16.64 13.97 -6.96
CA GLY A 266 16.22 12.79 -6.20
C GLY A 266 14.85 12.25 -6.56
N LEU A 267 14.15 12.86 -7.54
CA LEU A 267 12.85 12.37 -8.00
C LEU A 267 12.95 10.91 -8.50
N GLY A 268 12.15 10.03 -7.91
CA GLY A 268 12.16 8.58 -8.11
C GLY A 268 12.99 7.79 -7.09
N TYR A 269 13.79 8.45 -6.24
CA TYR A 269 14.69 7.79 -5.27
C TYR A 269 14.14 7.73 -3.85
N SER A 270 12.91 8.21 -3.63
CA SER A 270 12.11 7.89 -2.44
C SER A 270 10.94 7.00 -2.85
N VAL A 271 10.85 5.81 -2.25
CA VAL A 271 9.81 4.82 -2.57
C VAL A 271 9.04 4.48 -1.31
N ASN A 272 7.82 5.01 -1.20
CA ASN A 272 6.92 4.71 -0.09
C ASN A 272 5.93 3.60 -0.47
N ILE A 273 5.82 2.60 0.41
CA ILE A 273 4.81 1.53 0.36
C ILE A 273 3.89 1.71 1.59
N PRO A 274 2.84 2.55 1.46
CA PRO A 274 2.01 2.95 2.58
C PRO A 274 0.84 1.97 2.79
N TRP A 275 0.90 1.16 3.84
CA TRP A 275 -0.21 0.28 4.19
C TRP A 275 -1.45 1.10 4.59
N PRO A 276 -2.61 0.85 3.97
CA PRO A 276 -3.81 1.65 4.21
C PRO A 276 -4.53 1.26 5.50
N GLU A 277 -4.15 0.15 6.15
CA GLU A 277 -4.75 -0.36 7.38
C GLU A 277 -3.72 -1.23 8.16
N ALA A 278 -4.04 -1.51 9.42
CA ALA A 278 -3.33 -2.46 10.27
C ALA A 278 -3.49 -3.93 9.78
N GLY A 279 -2.78 -4.85 10.44
CA GLY A 279 -2.96 -6.29 10.23
C GLY A 279 -2.18 -6.91 9.07
N MET A 280 -1.26 -6.16 8.47
CA MET A 280 -0.38 -6.67 7.41
C MET A 280 0.59 -7.71 7.96
N GLY A 281 0.75 -8.83 7.25
CA GLY A 281 1.57 -9.96 7.69
C GLY A 281 2.69 -10.34 6.73
N ASP A 282 3.29 -11.51 6.97
CA ASP A 282 4.43 -12.03 6.17
C ASP A 282 4.16 -12.03 4.67
N ALA A 283 2.97 -12.48 4.25
CA ALA A 283 2.59 -12.57 2.84
C ALA A 283 2.59 -11.19 2.15
N ASP A 284 2.14 -10.16 2.86
CA ASP A 284 2.01 -8.79 2.35
C ASP A 284 3.38 -8.14 2.17
N TYR A 285 4.24 -8.27 3.19
CA TYR A 285 5.62 -7.76 3.14
C TYR A 285 6.45 -8.48 2.07
N ILE A 286 6.34 -9.81 1.98
CA ILE A 286 7.05 -10.57 0.93
C ILE A 286 6.55 -10.19 -0.46
N HIS A 287 5.23 -9.96 -0.61
CA HIS A 287 4.67 -9.50 -1.88
C HIS A 287 5.23 -8.13 -2.28
N ALA A 288 5.28 -7.18 -1.36
CA ALA A 288 5.91 -5.87 -1.58
C ALA A 288 7.40 -6.00 -1.94
N PHE A 289 8.13 -6.89 -1.27
CA PHE A 289 9.53 -7.15 -1.57
C PHE A 289 9.74 -7.67 -2.99
N GLN A 290 8.95 -8.65 -3.40
CA GLN A 290 9.09 -9.30 -4.70
C GLN A 290 8.64 -8.39 -5.86
N LYS A 291 7.66 -7.51 -5.62
CA LYS A 291 7.07 -6.66 -6.68
C LYS A 291 7.69 -5.26 -6.77
N ILE A 292 8.16 -4.70 -5.65
CA ILE A 292 8.66 -3.32 -5.58
C ILE A 292 10.11 -3.29 -5.13
N VAL A 293 10.39 -3.74 -3.89
CA VAL A 293 11.69 -3.49 -3.24
C VAL A 293 12.84 -4.11 -4.03
N MET A 294 12.78 -5.42 -4.31
CA MET A 294 13.88 -6.13 -4.97
C MET A 294 14.07 -5.74 -6.44
N PRO A 295 13.01 -5.56 -7.25
CA PRO A 295 13.15 -5.01 -8.60
C PRO A 295 13.86 -3.65 -8.63
N ILE A 296 13.37 -2.69 -7.84
CA ILE A 296 13.95 -1.34 -7.76
C ILE A 296 15.39 -1.39 -7.24
N ALA A 297 15.63 -2.09 -6.14
CA ALA A 297 16.96 -2.20 -5.56
C ALA A 297 17.97 -2.86 -6.51
N THR A 298 17.54 -3.84 -7.31
CA THR A 298 18.40 -4.49 -8.30
C THR A 298 18.71 -3.54 -9.47
N GLU A 299 17.73 -2.77 -9.94
CA GLU A 299 17.93 -1.74 -10.98
C GLU A 299 18.85 -0.61 -10.48
N PHE A 300 18.67 -0.16 -9.23
CA PHE A 300 19.52 0.85 -8.60
C PHE A 300 20.97 0.37 -8.41
N ALA A 301 21.16 -0.94 -8.21
CA ALA A 301 22.46 -1.58 -7.98
C ALA A 301 23.28 -0.87 -6.87
N PRO A 302 22.82 -0.91 -5.60
CA PRO A 302 23.50 -0.25 -4.49
C PRO A 302 24.87 -0.88 -4.22
N GLU A 303 25.77 -0.07 -3.67
CA GLU A 303 27.09 -0.49 -3.25
C GLU A 303 27.14 -0.82 -1.74
N LEU A 304 26.16 -0.36 -0.97
CA LEU A 304 25.92 -0.69 0.43
C LEU A 304 24.40 -0.71 0.69
N VAL A 305 23.93 -1.67 1.48
CA VAL A 305 22.56 -1.69 2.02
C VAL A 305 22.61 -1.38 3.51
N ILE A 306 21.83 -0.40 3.96
CA ILE A 306 21.56 -0.14 5.37
C ILE A 306 20.07 -0.41 5.61
N ILE A 307 19.77 -1.21 6.63
CA ILE A 307 18.41 -1.52 7.03
C ILE A 307 18.10 -0.73 8.30
N SER A 308 17.16 0.21 8.21
CA SER A 308 16.48 0.81 9.36
C SER A 308 15.52 -0.26 9.90
N ALA A 309 15.98 -0.97 10.93
CA ALA A 309 15.38 -2.21 11.39
C ALA A 309 14.54 -1.98 12.64
N GLY A 310 13.33 -1.46 12.45
CA GLY A 310 12.26 -1.51 13.43
C GLY A 310 11.64 -2.89 13.51
N PHE A 311 11.13 -3.27 14.67
CA PHE A 311 10.41 -4.54 14.86
C PHE A 311 9.01 -4.35 15.44
N ASP A 312 8.44 -3.16 15.27
CA ASP A 312 7.07 -2.80 15.67
C ASP A 312 6.01 -3.20 14.63
N ALA A 313 6.41 -3.59 13.41
CA ALA A 313 5.52 -4.32 12.51
C ALA A 313 5.33 -5.80 12.91
N ALA A 314 6.04 -6.26 13.95
CA ALA A 314 6.02 -7.66 14.35
C ALA A 314 4.70 -8.05 15.06
N ALA A 315 4.28 -9.30 14.89
CA ALA A 315 3.13 -9.84 15.60
C ALA A 315 3.29 -9.67 17.12
N GLY A 316 2.31 -9.04 17.76
CA GLY A 316 2.27 -8.76 19.20
C GLY A 316 2.71 -7.36 19.61
N ASP A 317 3.20 -6.53 18.68
CA ASP A 317 3.42 -5.11 18.95
C ASP A 317 2.09 -4.34 18.94
N GLU A 318 1.80 -3.63 20.03
CA GLU A 318 0.54 -2.91 20.23
C GLU A 318 0.51 -1.55 19.53
N LEU A 319 1.67 -0.99 19.13
CA LEU A 319 1.71 0.29 18.42
C LEU A 319 1.58 0.09 16.91
N GLY A 320 2.30 -0.88 16.35
CA GLY A 320 2.26 -1.13 14.91
C GLY A 320 1.04 -1.90 14.42
N GLU A 321 0.48 -2.79 15.26
CA GLU A 321 -0.70 -3.62 14.97
C GLU A 321 -0.60 -4.42 13.65
N CYS A 322 0.62 -4.75 13.23
CA CYS A 322 0.90 -5.67 12.12
C CYS A 322 1.28 -7.06 12.66
N PHE A 323 1.44 -8.03 11.75
CA PHE A 323 1.63 -9.44 12.07
C PHE A 323 2.84 -10.05 11.34
N VAL A 324 3.92 -9.28 11.14
CA VAL A 324 5.16 -9.83 10.59
C VAL A 324 5.79 -10.78 11.62
N SER A 325 6.09 -12.00 11.20
CA SER A 325 6.72 -13.00 12.06
C SER A 325 8.25 -12.87 12.01
N PRO A 326 8.98 -13.47 12.96
CA PRO A 326 10.43 -13.60 12.86
C PRO A 326 10.89 -14.28 11.56
N ALA A 327 10.09 -15.18 10.99
CA ALA A 327 10.35 -15.79 9.68
C ALA A 327 10.26 -14.75 8.55
N GLY A 328 9.24 -13.88 8.58
CA GLY A 328 9.12 -12.75 7.64
C GLY A 328 10.37 -11.88 7.61
N TYR A 329 10.85 -11.43 8.78
CA TYR A 329 12.10 -10.65 8.88
C TYR A 329 13.33 -11.42 8.37
N ALA A 330 13.42 -12.73 8.64
CA ALA A 330 14.50 -13.56 8.12
C ALA A 330 14.50 -13.61 6.58
N HIS A 331 13.33 -13.79 5.95
CA HIS A 331 13.21 -13.80 4.49
C HIS A 331 13.52 -12.44 3.86
N MET A 332 13.01 -11.35 4.46
CA MET A 332 13.34 -9.98 4.02
C MET A 332 14.84 -9.70 4.08
N THR A 333 15.49 -10.05 5.19
CA THR A 333 16.96 -9.94 5.35
C THR A 333 17.71 -10.77 4.32
N TYR A 334 17.24 -12.00 4.07
CA TYR A 334 17.89 -12.92 3.13
C TYR A 334 17.84 -12.38 1.70
N MET A 335 16.70 -11.86 1.25
CA MET A 335 16.54 -11.25 -0.08
C MET A 335 17.52 -10.08 -0.30
N LEU A 336 17.64 -9.18 0.67
CA LEU A 336 18.56 -8.04 0.61
C LEU A 336 20.03 -8.48 0.62
N GLY A 337 20.33 -9.66 1.17
CA GLY A 337 21.68 -10.22 1.21
C GLY A 337 22.29 -10.51 -0.16
N GLY A 338 21.47 -10.56 -1.21
CA GLY A 338 21.91 -10.69 -2.61
C GLY A 338 22.41 -9.39 -3.25
N LEU A 339 22.18 -8.24 -2.62
CA LEU A 339 22.57 -6.92 -3.13
C LEU A 339 23.96 -6.51 -2.63
N ALA A 340 24.58 -5.51 -3.28
CA ALA A 340 25.84 -4.89 -2.82
C ALA A 340 27.00 -5.86 -2.53
N GLY A 341 27.04 -7.03 -3.18
CA GLY A 341 28.02 -8.09 -2.86
C GLY A 341 27.89 -8.67 -1.45
N GLY A 342 26.73 -8.48 -0.82
CA GLY A 342 26.41 -8.85 0.55
C GLY A 342 26.82 -7.83 1.61
N ARG A 343 27.28 -6.62 1.23
CA ARG A 343 27.55 -5.52 2.17
C ARG A 343 26.25 -4.98 2.76
N MET A 344 25.99 -5.32 4.01
CA MET A 344 24.73 -5.01 4.69
C MET A 344 24.96 -4.59 6.14
N VAL A 345 24.30 -3.53 6.55
CA VAL A 345 24.27 -3.05 7.94
C VAL A 345 22.83 -3.07 8.40
N VAL A 346 22.56 -3.70 9.54
CA VAL A 346 21.27 -3.63 10.24
C VAL A 346 21.42 -2.64 11.38
N ALA A 347 20.58 -1.63 11.47
CA ALA A 347 20.56 -0.65 12.56
C ALA A 347 19.21 -0.71 13.26
N LEU A 348 19.20 -0.95 14.57
CA LEU A 348 17.96 -1.07 15.34
C LEU A 348 17.21 0.28 15.40
N GLU A 349 15.91 0.26 15.07
CA GLU A 349 14.99 1.41 15.18
C GLU A 349 13.92 1.15 16.27
N GLY A 350 12.63 1.03 15.91
CA GLY A 350 11.48 0.76 16.79
C GLY A 350 11.27 -0.71 17.19
N GLY A 351 10.10 -1.02 17.76
CA GLY A 351 9.74 -2.35 18.31
C GLY A 351 9.63 -2.35 19.83
N TYR A 352 8.42 -2.52 20.34
CA TYR A 352 8.05 -2.19 21.72
C TYR A 352 7.49 -3.38 22.49
N ASN A 353 7.05 -4.43 21.79
CA ASN A 353 6.88 -5.74 22.43
C ASN A 353 8.25 -6.43 22.60
N LEU A 354 8.68 -6.61 23.87
CA LEU A 354 10.01 -7.15 24.21
C LEU A 354 10.27 -8.57 23.70
N ASP A 355 9.24 -9.41 23.56
CA ASP A 355 9.39 -10.76 23.03
C ASP A 355 9.47 -10.73 21.50
N SER A 356 8.59 -9.95 20.85
CA SER A 356 8.56 -9.81 19.40
C SER A 356 9.85 -9.20 18.84
N ILE A 357 10.35 -8.11 19.45
CA ILE A 357 11.62 -7.49 19.06
C ILE A 357 12.80 -8.46 19.23
N THR A 358 12.84 -9.20 20.35
CA THR A 358 13.93 -10.13 20.63
C THR A 358 13.97 -11.28 19.63
N ASN A 359 12.81 -11.89 19.37
CA ASN A 359 12.70 -13.02 18.44
C ASN A 359 12.98 -12.59 16.99
N SER A 360 12.49 -11.43 16.58
CA SER A 360 12.72 -10.88 15.23
C SER A 360 14.18 -10.48 15.02
N ALA A 361 14.79 -9.79 15.97
CA ALA A 361 16.22 -9.44 15.92
C ALA A 361 17.13 -10.68 15.92
N LEU A 362 16.77 -11.73 16.65
CA LEU A 362 17.49 -13.01 16.60
C LEU A 362 17.40 -13.67 15.22
N ALA A 363 16.22 -13.67 14.59
CA ALA A 363 16.02 -14.23 13.26
C ALA A 363 16.86 -13.47 12.21
N VAL A 364 16.89 -12.14 12.28
CA VAL A 364 17.78 -11.32 11.44
C VAL A 364 19.26 -11.65 11.70
N THR A 365 19.64 -11.79 12.97
CA THR A 365 21.03 -12.13 13.38
C THR A 365 21.46 -13.48 12.79
N GLU A 366 20.59 -14.47 12.77
CA GLU A 366 20.87 -15.79 12.21
C GLU A 366 21.13 -15.72 10.69
N ILE A 367 20.37 -14.92 9.95
CA ILE A 367 20.56 -14.73 8.51
C ILE A 367 21.85 -13.98 8.18
N ILE A 368 22.18 -12.93 8.93
CA ILE A 368 23.44 -12.22 8.68
C ILE A 368 24.66 -13.11 9.01
N LEU A 369 24.54 -14.04 9.97
CA LEU A 369 25.53 -15.08 10.28
C LEU A 369 25.63 -16.21 9.23
N GLY A 370 24.84 -16.14 8.15
CA GLY A 370 24.85 -17.11 7.06
C GLY A 370 23.85 -18.26 7.20
N GLY A 371 22.89 -18.15 8.12
CA GLY A 371 21.75 -19.07 8.20
C GLY A 371 20.83 -18.96 6.98
N SER A 372 19.98 -19.97 6.80
CA SER A 372 18.91 -19.97 5.81
C SER A 372 17.59 -19.58 6.48
N PRO A 373 16.71 -18.84 5.79
CA PRO A 373 15.43 -18.48 6.38
C PRO A 373 14.56 -19.73 6.57
N PRO A 374 13.73 -19.76 7.63
CA PRO A 374 12.86 -20.92 7.91
C PRO A 374 11.83 -21.11 6.80
N GLU A 375 11.37 -22.35 6.62
CA GLU A 375 10.29 -22.64 5.67
C GLU A 375 9.00 -21.93 6.09
N MET A 376 8.33 -21.29 5.12
CA MET A 376 7.00 -20.70 5.31
C MET A 376 6.00 -21.53 4.50
N GLY A 377 4.78 -21.67 5.06
CA GLY A 377 3.69 -22.36 4.37
C GLY A 377 3.16 -21.57 3.16
N SER A 378 1.97 -21.95 2.69
CA SER A 378 1.29 -21.19 1.62
C SER A 378 0.98 -19.77 2.10
N LEU A 379 1.53 -18.78 1.41
CA LEU A 379 1.31 -17.36 1.67
C LEU A 379 0.47 -16.75 0.55
N VAL A 380 -0.60 -16.05 0.92
CA VAL A 380 -1.44 -15.28 0.01
C VAL A 380 -1.56 -13.88 0.60
N ALA A 381 -1.12 -12.87 -0.16
CA ALA A 381 -1.24 -11.49 0.26
C ALA A 381 -2.72 -11.09 0.33
N ASN A 382 -3.05 -10.24 1.29
CA ASN A 382 -4.37 -9.65 1.43
C ASN A 382 -4.71 -8.82 0.18
N GLU A 383 -6.00 -8.77 -0.20
CA GLU A 383 -6.44 -8.01 -1.38
C GLU A 383 -6.07 -6.53 -1.26
N THR A 384 -6.24 -5.94 -0.08
CA THR A 384 -5.85 -4.57 0.21
C THR A 384 -4.34 -4.34 0.00
N ALA A 385 -3.50 -5.25 0.49
CA ALA A 385 -2.05 -5.16 0.33
C ALA A 385 -1.63 -5.30 -1.14
N ALA A 386 -2.23 -6.25 -1.87
CA ALA A 386 -1.99 -6.45 -3.29
C ALA A 386 -2.38 -5.21 -4.12
N GLU A 387 -3.52 -4.58 -3.80
CA GLU A 387 -3.94 -3.32 -4.43
C GLU A 387 -2.97 -2.18 -4.11
N THR A 388 -2.54 -2.02 -2.86
CA THR A 388 -1.53 -1.03 -2.48
C THR A 388 -0.23 -1.22 -3.26
N VAL A 389 0.27 -2.46 -3.34
CA VAL A 389 1.48 -2.79 -4.11
C VAL A 389 1.29 -2.49 -5.59
N TRP A 390 0.10 -2.75 -6.15
CA TRP A 390 -0.22 -2.40 -7.53
C TRP A 390 -0.23 -0.88 -7.77
N LEU A 391 -0.82 -0.09 -6.86
CA LEU A 391 -0.83 1.37 -6.92
C LEU A 391 0.58 1.96 -6.82
N VAL A 392 1.40 1.42 -5.91
CA VAL A 392 2.82 1.78 -5.78
C VAL A 392 3.57 1.43 -7.05
N ALA A 393 3.35 0.24 -7.62
CA ALA A 393 3.98 -0.17 -8.87
C ALA A 393 3.67 0.82 -9.99
N ARG A 394 2.40 1.20 -10.14
CA ARG A 394 1.96 2.18 -11.13
C ARG A 394 2.69 3.52 -10.94
N GLU A 395 2.75 4.03 -9.72
CA GLU A 395 3.41 5.31 -9.45
C GLU A 395 4.93 5.25 -9.72
N GLN A 396 5.60 4.21 -9.21
CA GLN A 396 7.04 4.04 -9.32
C GLN A 396 7.51 3.67 -10.72
N SER A 397 6.65 3.08 -11.54
CA SER A 397 6.97 2.73 -12.92
C SER A 397 7.30 3.93 -13.82
N LYS A 398 6.95 5.15 -13.39
CA LYS A 398 7.36 6.41 -14.02
C LYS A 398 8.87 6.63 -13.97
N TYR A 399 9.51 6.08 -12.94
CA TYR A 399 10.94 6.28 -12.64
C TYR A 399 11.75 5.00 -12.85
N TRP A 400 11.16 3.82 -12.59
CA TRP A 400 11.85 2.53 -12.59
C TRP A 400 11.38 1.61 -13.72
N LYS A 401 12.33 1.10 -14.52
CA LYS A 401 12.02 0.26 -15.69
C LYS A 401 11.61 -1.16 -15.28
N SER A 402 12.14 -1.67 -14.18
CA SER A 402 11.89 -3.01 -13.64
C SER A 402 10.51 -3.19 -12.99
N VAL A 403 9.77 -2.11 -12.76
CA VAL A 403 8.46 -2.12 -12.10
C VAL A 403 7.32 -2.18 -13.13
N SER A 404 6.29 -2.97 -12.86
CA SER A 404 5.08 -3.11 -13.69
C SER A 404 3.83 -3.26 -12.82
N PRO A 405 2.65 -2.80 -13.28
CA PRO A 405 2.38 -2.24 -14.62
C PRO A 405 2.95 -0.83 -14.80
N LYS A 406 3.08 -0.38 -16.06
CA LYS A 406 3.49 1.00 -16.35
C LYS A 406 2.34 1.98 -16.13
N ALA A 407 2.65 3.16 -15.61
CA ALA A 407 1.73 4.29 -15.63
C ALA A 407 1.41 4.65 -17.09
N CYS A 408 0.15 4.97 -17.35
CA CYS A 408 -0.23 5.55 -18.63
C CYS A 408 0.44 6.93 -18.79
N GLU A 409 0.73 7.30 -20.03
CA GLU A 409 1.29 8.60 -20.37
C GLU A 409 0.33 9.74 -19.93
N PRO A 410 0.86 10.88 -19.43
CA PRO A 410 0.04 12.04 -19.10
C PRO A 410 -0.75 12.53 -20.32
N GLN A 411 -2.01 12.92 -20.12
CA GLN A 411 -2.88 13.36 -21.23
C GLN A 411 -2.62 14.79 -21.71
N GLU A 412 -1.71 15.54 -21.07
CA GLU A 412 -1.53 16.98 -21.29
C GLU A 412 -1.25 17.34 -22.76
N ASP A 413 -0.46 16.52 -23.47
CA ASP A 413 -0.08 16.77 -24.86
C ASP A 413 -1.18 16.44 -25.88
N VAL A 414 -2.20 15.65 -25.50
CA VAL A 414 -3.26 15.17 -26.39
C VAL A 414 -4.66 15.47 -25.87
N ALA A 415 -4.81 16.26 -24.80
CA ALA A 415 -6.08 16.49 -24.12
C ALA A 415 -7.17 17.02 -25.07
N SER A 416 -6.81 17.86 -26.05
CA SER A 416 -7.76 18.41 -27.04
C SER A 416 -8.19 17.41 -28.12
N LEU A 417 -7.46 16.31 -28.29
CA LEU A 417 -7.73 15.24 -29.26
C LEU A 417 -8.25 13.96 -28.60
N ALA A 418 -8.15 13.87 -27.28
CA ALA A 418 -8.54 12.70 -26.49
C ALA A 418 -10.01 12.78 -26.07
N PHE A 419 -10.68 11.63 -26.09
CA PHE A 419 -12.01 11.46 -25.50
C PHE A 419 -11.91 10.53 -24.30
N SER A 420 -12.62 10.85 -23.23
CA SER A 420 -12.67 9.97 -22.07
C SER A 420 -13.54 8.74 -22.39
N ILE A 421 -13.14 7.56 -21.89
CA ILE A 421 -13.95 6.34 -22.01
C ILE A 421 -15.41 6.57 -21.53
N PRO A 422 -15.66 7.28 -20.41
CA PRO A 422 -17.02 7.60 -20.01
C PRO A 422 -17.83 8.36 -21.08
N GLU A 423 -17.23 9.28 -21.83
CA GLU A 423 -17.94 10.00 -22.92
C GLU A 423 -18.30 9.08 -24.07
N ILE A 424 -17.40 8.18 -24.47
CA ILE A 424 -17.65 7.20 -25.52
C ILE A 424 -18.80 6.26 -25.13
N LEU A 425 -18.79 5.75 -23.89
CA LEU A 425 -19.84 4.88 -23.38
C LEU A 425 -21.20 5.58 -23.31
N LYS A 426 -21.21 6.89 -22.99
CA LYS A 426 -22.41 7.73 -22.97
C LYS A 426 -23.02 7.90 -24.35
N LEU A 427 -22.21 8.27 -25.34
CA LEU A 427 -22.68 8.41 -26.72
C LEU A 427 -23.25 7.09 -27.25
N HIS A 428 -22.60 5.96 -26.97
CA HIS A 428 -23.12 4.64 -27.33
C HIS A 428 -24.50 4.37 -26.72
N ARG A 429 -24.67 4.63 -25.40
CA ARG A 429 -25.95 4.42 -24.72
C ARG A 429 -27.04 5.35 -25.26
N GLN A 430 -26.73 6.63 -25.43
CA GLN A 430 -27.67 7.62 -25.96
C GLN A 430 -28.17 7.19 -27.35
N HIS A 431 -27.25 6.79 -28.23
CA HIS A 431 -27.59 6.31 -29.57
C HIS A 431 -28.45 5.04 -29.53
N TYR A 432 -28.14 4.08 -28.65
CA TYR A 432 -28.92 2.87 -28.46
C TYR A 432 -30.35 3.16 -27.98
N LEU A 433 -30.51 3.99 -26.94
CA LEU A 433 -31.83 4.32 -26.38
C LEU A 433 -32.70 5.12 -27.36
N TYR A 434 -32.10 6.01 -28.14
CA TYR A 434 -32.79 6.71 -29.22
C TYR A 434 -33.21 5.76 -30.34
N SER A 435 -32.29 4.94 -30.85
CA SER A 435 -32.56 4.11 -32.04
C SER A 435 -33.56 2.98 -31.77
N GLU A 436 -33.51 2.37 -30.57
CA GLU A 436 -34.37 1.23 -30.23
C GLU A 436 -35.71 1.63 -29.59
N TYR A 437 -35.75 2.77 -28.88
CA TYR A 437 -36.91 3.13 -28.05
C TYR A 437 -37.41 4.57 -28.26
N ASP A 438 -36.85 5.32 -29.23
CA ASP A 438 -37.18 6.72 -29.52
C ASP A 438 -37.06 7.63 -28.29
N MET A 439 -36.15 7.29 -27.38
CA MET A 439 -35.94 8.06 -26.15
C MET A 439 -35.21 9.37 -26.47
N MET A 440 -35.66 10.45 -25.84
CA MET A 440 -35.10 11.79 -26.02
C MET A 440 -34.32 12.25 -24.80
N GLN A 441 -33.36 13.15 -25.03
CA GLN A 441 -32.54 13.71 -23.96
C GLN A 441 -33.37 14.65 -23.09
N VAL A 442 -33.17 14.53 -21.78
CA VAL A 442 -33.68 15.46 -20.77
C VAL A 442 -32.63 16.55 -20.51
N PRO A 443 -32.91 17.84 -20.77
CA PRO A 443 -31.99 18.92 -20.42
C PRO A 443 -31.91 19.09 -18.91
N LEU A 444 -30.68 19.26 -18.41
CA LEU A 444 -30.39 19.70 -17.04
C LEU A 444 -30.08 21.20 -17.05
N MET A 445 -30.21 21.86 -15.91
CA MET A 445 -29.86 23.26 -15.72
C MET A 445 -28.80 23.42 -14.63
N GLY A 446 -27.94 24.43 -14.76
CA GLY A 446 -26.93 24.79 -13.77
C GLY A 446 -25.67 23.91 -13.78
N ASP A 447 -24.93 23.88 -12.67
CA ASP A 447 -23.62 23.22 -12.57
C ASP A 447 -23.67 21.71 -12.88
N SER A 448 -24.82 21.07 -12.68
CA SER A 448 -25.04 19.65 -12.97
C SER A 448 -25.07 19.35 -14.47
N GLU A 449 -25.35 20.35 -15.32
CA GLU A 449 -25.37 20.18 -16.77
C GLU A 449 -23.97 19.86 -17.32
N HIS A 450 -22.94 20.59 -16.89
CA HIS A 450 -21.58 20.33 -17.37
C HIS A 450 -21.09 18.91 -17.03
N ARG A 451 -21.49 18.36 -15.89
CA ARG A 451 -21.05 17.03 -15.42
C ARG A 451 -21.93 15.89 -15.94
N PHE A 452 -23.24 16.11 -16.06
CA PHE A 452 -24.22 15.05 -16.32
C PHE A 452 -25.06 15.24 -17.59
N SER A 453 -24.82 16.29 -18.39
CA SER A 453 -25.48 16.47 -19.71
C SER A 453 -25.31 15.24 -20.60
N ALA A 454 -26.33 15.01 -21.44
CA ALA A 454 -26.47 13.88 -22.37
C ALA A 454 -26.55 12.48 -21.72
N GLN A 455 -26.79 12.40 -20.41
CA GLN A 455 -26.83 11.13 -19.66
C GLN A 455 -28.21 10.77 -19.12
N ILE A 456 -29.20 11.62 -19.38
CA ILE A 456 -30.56 11.44 -18.88
C ILE A 456 -31.48 11.41 -20.08
N MET A 457 -32.21 10.31 -20.21
CA MET A 457 -33.06 10.03 -21.35
C MET A 457 -34.47 9.70 -20.85
N CYS A 458 -35.49 10.18 -21.55
CA CYS A 458 -36.88 9.87 -21.26
C CYS A 458 -37.59 9.30 -22.49
N THR A 459 -38.64 8.54 -22.27
CA THR A 459 -39.53 8.13 -23.34
C THR A 459 -40.46 9.28 -23.75
N PRO A 460 -40.88 9.37 -25.02
CA PRO A 460 -41.70 10.50 -25.51
C PRO A 460 -43.08 10.58 -24.85
N ASP A 461 -43.52 9.48 -24.24
CA ASP A 461 -44.77 9.34 -23.50
C ASP A 461 -44.66 9.64 -21.99
N ILE A 462 -43.55 10.25 -21.52
CA ILE A 462 -43.30 10.52 -20.09
C ILE A 462 -44.44 11.27 -19.38
N PHE A 463 -45.13 12.18 -20.07
CA PHE A 463 -46.27 12.94 -19.50
C PHE A 463 -47.64 12.30 -19.79
N GLN A 464 -47.71 11.19 -20.53
CA GLN A 464 -48.97 10.64 -21.04
C GLN A 464 -49.46 9.40 -20.30
N LYS A 465 -48.55 8.61 -19.71
CA LYS A 465 -48.88 7.33 -19.08
C LYS A 465 -49.09 7.47 -17.58
N ASP A 466 -49.93 6.59 -17.03
CA ASP A 466 -50.22 6.53 -15.59
C ASP A 466 -49.08 5.92 -14.76
N THR A 467 -48.19 5.15 -15.39
CA THR A 467 -47.06 4.48 -14.74
C THR A 467 -45.73 5.00 -15.28
N LEU A 468 -44.88 5.50 -14.39
CA LEU A 468 -43.53 5.99 -14.68
C LEU A 468 -42.49 5.21 -13.87
N VAL A 469 -41.47 4.72 -14.55
CA VAL A 469 -40.29 4.10 -13.94
C VAL A 469 -39.13 5.09 -13.96
N LEU A 470 -38.59 5.41 -12.78
CA LEU A 470 -37.35 6.17 -12.63
C LEU A 470 -36.20 5.18 -12.39
N LEU A 471 -35.37 4.98 -13.42
CA LEU A 471 -34.20 4.11 -13.35
C LEU A 471 -32.94 4.95 -13.10
N VAL A 472 -32.36 4.83 -11.90
CA VAL A 472 -31.12 5.53 -11.53
C VAL A 472 -29.99 4.51 -11.45
N HIS A 473 -28.96 4.71 -12.26
CA HIS A 473 -27.85 3.77 -12.33
C HIS A 473 -26.54 4.46 -12.75
N GLU A 474 -25.45 3.72 -12.71
CA GLU A 474 -24.18 4.08 -13.35
C GLU A 474 -23.92 3.13 -14.53
N PHE A 475 -22.87 3.40 -15.33
CA PHE A 475 -22.55 2.55 -16.48
C PHE A 475 -22.27 1.10 -16.09
N GLY A 476 -22.53 0.23 -17.06
CA GLY A 476 -22.14 -1.17 -17.02
C GLY A 476 -20.63 -1.36 -16.80
N ASN A 477 -20.24 -2.58 -16.47
CA ASN A 477 -18.85 -2.89 -16.14
C ASN A 477 -18.06 -3.11 -17.44
N LEU A 478 -17.07 -2.24 -17.71
CA LEU A 478 -16.15 -2.38 -18.83
C LEU A 478 -15.10 -3.43 -18.48
N ARG A 479 -15.05 -4.52 -19.25
CA ARG A 479 -13.98 -5.51 -19.16
C ARG A 479 -12.93 -5.14 -20.18
N ALA A 480 -11.79 -4.66 -19.70
CA ALA A 480 -10.61 -4.42 -20.51
C ALA A 480 -9.66 -5.61 -20.38
N ASP A 481 -9.39 -6.28 -21.50
CA ASP A 481 -8.27 -7.22 -21.61
C ASP A 481 -7.04 -6.42 -22.07
N MET A 482 -5.89 -6.65 -21.46
CA MET A 482 -4.68 -5.85 -21.72
C MET A 482 -3.82 -6.55 -22.77
N ALA A 483 -3.42 -5.83 -23.81
CA ALA A 483 -2.54 -6.34 -24.86
C ALA A 483 -1.12 -6.55 -24.33
N SER A 484 -0.71 -5.69 -23.41
CA SER A 484 0.56 -5.76 -22.71
C SER A 484 0.44 -5.07 -21.36
N SER A 485 1.01 -5.68 -20.32
CA SER A 485 1.16 -5.05 -19.00
C SER A 485 2.16 -3.90 -19.01
N VAL A 486 2.93 -3.76 -20.09
CA VAL A 486 4.00 -2.75 -20.24
C VAL A 486 3.51 -1.48 -20.93
N SER A 487 2.69 -1.58 -21.98
CA SER A 487 2.15 -0.39 -22.66
C SER A 487 0.78 0.04 -22.14
N CYS A 488 0.16 -0.78 -21.29
CA CYS A 488 -1.22 -0.59 -20.85
C CYS A 488 -2.23 -0.44 -22.02
N ASP A 489 -1.89 -0.98 -23.19
CA ASP A 489 -2.80 -1.03 -24.34
C ASP A 489 -3.95 -2.00 -24.07
N VAL A 490 -5.16 -1.61 -24.43
CA VAL A 490 -6.35 -2.45 -24.32
C VAL A 490 -6.52 -3.29 -25.59
N GLN A 491 -6.68 -4.60 -25.47
CA GLN A 491 -7.11 -5.46 -26.57
C GLN A 491 -8.58 -5.15 -26.89
N VAL A 492 -8.78 -4.21 -27.82
CA VAL A 492 -10.11 -3.71 -28.19
C VAL A 492 -11.06 -4.84 -28.60
N GLU A 493 -10.56 -5.84 -29.34
CA GLU A 493 -11.36 -6.97 -29.84
C GLU A 493 -11.88 -7.91 -28.75
N ARG A 494 -11.16 -8.01 -27.63
CA ARG A 494 -11.54 -8.88 -26.50
C ARG A 494 -12.16 -8.11 -25.34
N SER A 495 -12.10 -6.79 -25.39
CA SER A 495 -12.68 -5.92 -24.38
C SER A 495 -14.14 -5.65 -24.69
N TYR A 496 -14.99 -5.66 -23.68
CA TYR A 496 -16.44 -5.55 -23.88
C TYR A 496 -17.14 -4.86 -22.71
N LEU A 497 -18.23 -4.16 -23.05
CA LEU A 497 -19.11 -3.52 -22.08
C LEU A 497 -20.24 -4.47 -21.69
N ILE A 498 -20.41 -4.72 -20.39
CA ILE A 498 -21.58 -5.44 -19.87
C ILE A 498 -22.62 -4.43 -19.38
N ASP A 499 -23.64 -4.16 -20.19
CA ASP A 499 -24.78 -3.29 -19.82
C ASP A 499 -25.98 -4.13 -19.36
N SER A 500 -26.08 -4.37 -18.05
CA SER A 500 -27.18 -5.12 -17.44
C SER A 500 -28.52 -4.38 -17.47
N SER A 501 -28.52 -3.05 -17.65
CA SER A 501 -29.75 -2.25 -17.66
C SER A 501 -30.61 -2.52 -18.91
N LYS A 502 -30.02 -3.01 -20.01
CA LYS A 502 -30.75 -3.28 -21.27
C LYS A 502 -31.96 -4.21 -21.06
N GLN A 503 -31.82 -5.24 -20.23
CA GLN A 503 -32.92 -6.17 -19.95
C GLN A 503 -34.05 -5.52 -19.14
N LEU A 504 -33.71 -4.57 -18.27
CA LEU A 504 -34.68 -3.81 -17.48
C LEU A 504 -35.43 -2.82 -18.37
N VAL A 505 -34.72 -2.06 -19.20
CA VAL A 505 -35.32 -1.12 -20.17
C VAL A 505 -36.26 -1.87 -21.11
N ALA A 506 -35.81 -2.99 -21.70
CA ALA A 506 -36.64 -3.82 -22.57
C ALA A 506 -37.92 -4.31 -21.86
N TRP A 507 -37.83 -4.69 -20.59
CA TRP A 507 -39.00 -5.08 -19.80
C TRP A 507 -39.95 -3.91 -19.55
N VAL A 508 -39.46 -2.76 -19.10
CA VAL A 508 -40.29 -1.57 -18.83
C VAL A 508 -41.07 -1.16 -20.08
N ARG A 509 -40.41 -1.21 -21.25
CA ARG A 509 -41.04 -0.90 -22.53
C ARG A 509 -42.01 -1.98 -22.99
N ALA A 510 -41.73 -3.26 -22.76
CA ALA A 510 -42.66 -4.35 -23.07
C ALA A 510 -43.97 -4.27 -22.26
N GLU A 511 -43.93 -3.77 -21.02
CA GLU A 511 -45.13 -3.53 -20.20
C GLU A 511 -45.86 -2.19 -20.55
N GLY A 512 -45.27 -1.37 -21.44
CA GLY A 512 -45.87 -0.11 -21.90
C GLY A 512 -45.77 1.04 -20.90
N TYR A 513 -44.84 0.97 -19.95
CA TYR A 513 -44.61 2.05 -18.96
C TYR A 513 -43.70 3.15 -19.52
N SER A 514 -43.90 4.38 -19.04
CA SER A 514 -42.96 5.47 -19.30
C SER A 514 -41.67 5.26 -18.51
N LEU A 515 -40.53 5.66 -19.08
CA LEU A 515 -39.22 5.48 -18.49
C LEU A 515 -38.46 6.81 -18.44
N LEU A 516 -37.88 7.10 -17.29
CA LEU A 516 -36.84 8.12 -17.10
C LEU A 516 -35.56 7.39 -16.69
N ASP A 517 -34.61 7.29 -17.63
CA ASP A 517 -33.29 6.66 -17.47
C ASP A 517 -32.29 7.73 -17.04
N VAL A 518 -31.73 7.57 -15.83
CA VAL A 518 -30.87 8.55 -15.17
C VAL A 518 -29.51 7.91 -14.91
N ASN A 519 -28.51 8.30 -15.70
CA ASN A 519 -27.13 7.89 -15.49
C ASN A 519 -26.32 9.04 -14.87
N LEU A 520 -25.84 8.89 -13.63
CA LEU A 520 -25.10 9.93 -12.90
C LEU A 520 -23.59 9.66 -12.81
N TYR A 521 -23.05 8.99 -13.81
CA TYR A 521 -21.61 8.77 -13.92
C TYR A 521 -20.91 10.06 -14.39
N PRO A 522 -20.02 10.69 -13.60
CA PRO A 522 -19.50 12.03 -13.92
C PRO A 522 -18.69 12.07 -15.22
N LYS A 523 -18.75 13.20 -15.94
CA LYS A 523 -17.68 13.58 -16.90
C LYS A 523 -16.42 14.00 -16.12
N PRO A 524 -15.22 13.86 -16.72
CA PRO A 524 -13.98 14.44 -16.19
C PRO A 524 -14.19 15.92 -15.83
N SER A 525 -13.57 16.38 -14.75
CA SER A 525 -13.63 17.80 -14.38
C SER A 525 -12.65 18.59 -15.24
N ASP A 526 -13.15 19.60 -15.98
CA ASP A 526 -12.29 20.66 -16.50
C ASP A 526 -11.78 21.49 -15.32
N GLU A 527 -10.48 21.40 -15.03
CA GLU A 527 -9.83 22.17 -13.95
C GLU A 527 -9.84 23.70 -14.19
N SER A 528 -10.40 24.16 -15.30
CA SER A 528 -10.38 25.55 -15.76
C SER A 528 -11.46 26.47 -15.15
N TYR A 529 -12.31 25.99 -14.23
CA TYR A 529 -13.36 26.84 -13.61
C TYR A 529 -13.02 27.19 -12.15
N GLY A 530 -12.50 28.41 -11.96
CA GLY A 530 -12.00 28.97 -10.69
C GLY A 530 -13.04 29.31 -9.61
N GLN A 531 -14.07 28.49 -9.42
CA GLN A 531 -14.92 28.54 -8.21
C GLN A 531 -14.72 27.26 -7.40
N ARG A 532 -14.83 27.33 -6.06
CA ARG A 532 -14.83 26.12 -5.20
C ARG A 532 -15.87 25.13 -5.77
N PRO A 533 -15.46 24.01 -6.38
CA PRO A 533 -16.41 23.14 -7.03
C PRO A 533 -17.28 22.50 -5.94
N LYS A 534 -18.61 22.53 -6.12
CA LYS A 534 -19.53 21.71 -5.30
C LYS A 534 -19.02 20.28 -5.29
N SER A 535 -19.15 19.60 -4.15
CA SER A 535 -18.74 18.19 -4.07
C SER A 535 -19.54 17.36 -5.07
N LEU A 536 -18.94 16.29 -5.60
CA LEU A 536 -19.62 15.42 -6.57
C LEU A 536 -20.94 14.85 -6.00
N GLY A 537 -21.00 14.62 -4.68
CA GLY A 537 -22.21 14.20 -4.00
C GLY A 537 -23.33 15.24 -4.02
N GLU A 538 -23.01 16.53 -3.87
CA GLU A 538 -23.98 17.62 -3.96
C GLU A 538 -24.52 17.78 -5.38
N LEU A 539 -23.66 17.72 -6.39
CA LEU A 539 -24.09 17.82 -7.80
C LEU A 539 -25.06 16.70 -8.19
N ARG A 540 -24.79 15.46 -7.74
CA ARG A 540 -25.69 14.31 -7.95
C ARG A 540 -27.04 14.50 -7.26
N LYS A 541 -27.05 15.04 -6.03
CA LYS A 541 -28.28 15.37 -5.30
C LYS A 541 -29.09 16.44 -6.03
N ASP A 542 -28.45 17.53 -6.45
CA ASP A 542 -29.09 18.62 -7.20
C ASP A 542 -29.73 18.09 -8.49
N ALA A 543 -29.03 17.20 -9.22
CA ALA A 543 -29.56 16.58 -10.44
C ALA A 543 -30.81 15.71 -10.16
N MET A 544 -30.79 14.87 -9.13
CA MET A 544 -31.94 14.03 -8.77
C MET A 544 -33.16 14.86 -8.35
N ILE A 545 -32.94 15.93 -7.57
CA ILE A 545 -34.01 16.85 -7.15
C ILE A 545 -34.60 17.56 -8.37
N TYR A 546 -33.76 18.07 -9.26
CA TYR A 546 -34.20 18.74 -10.48
C TYR A 546 -35.10 17.83 -11.34
N LEU A 547 -34.69 16.58 -11.55
CA LEU A 547 -35.47 15.61 -12.32
C LEU A 547 -36.80 15.28 -11.66
N TRP A 548 -36.81 15.14 -10.34
CA TRP A 548 -38.03 14.90 -9.59
C TRP A 548 -39.03 16.05 -9.74
N ASP A 549 -38.57 17.28 -9.45
CA ASP A 549 -39.45 18.45 -9.40
C ASP A 549 -39.98 18.86 -10.78
N ASN A 550 -39.17 18.71 -11.85
CA ASN A 550 -39.51 19.21 -13.19
C ASN A 550 -40.08 18.16 -14.15
N TYR A 551 -39.83 16.87 -13.95
CA TYR A 551 -40.29 15.82 -14.87
C TYR A 551 -41.20 14.82 -14.18
N VAL A 552 -40.78 14.29 -13.02
CA VAL A 552 -41.55 13.25 -12.34
C VAL A 552 -42.82 13.82 -11.72
N GLN A 553 -42.72 14.91 -10.94
CA GLN A 553 -43.85 15.51 -10.25
C GLN A 553 -44.84 16.20 -11.19
N LEU A 554 -44.38 16.66 -12.36
CA LEU A 554 -45.22 17.25 -13.40
C LEU A 554 -45.82 16.22 -14.36
N SER A 555 -45.46 14.94 -14.24
CA SER A 555 -46.06 13.86 -15.03
C SER A 555 -47.49 13.57 -14.59
N ASN A 556 -48.29 13.02 -15.50
CA ASN A 556 -49.62 12.50 -15.19
C ASN A 556 -49.57 11.12 -14.50
N ALA A 557 -48.37 10.61 -14.19
CA ALA A 557 -48.21 9.31 -13.59
C ALA A 557 -48.80 9.29 -12.16
N THR A 558 -49.83 8.48 -11.97
CA THR A 558 -50.41 8.21 -10.64
C THR A 558 -49.58 7.18 -9.87
N THR A 559 -48.73 6.44 -10.58
CA THR A 559 -47.93 5.35 -10.04
C THR A 559 -46.49 5.46 -10.49
N ILE A 560 -45.58 5.65 -9.51
CA ILE A 560 -44.14 5.75 -9.77
C ILE A 560 -43.41 4.54 -9.19
N VAL A 561 -42.46 4.01 -9.95
CA VAL A 561 -41.53 2.95 -9.52
C VAL A 561 -40.11 3.50 -9.55
N LEU A 562 -39.40 3.44 -8.43
CA LEU A 562 -37.99 3.84 -8.34
C LEU A 562 -37.11 2.61 -8.42
N VAL A 563 -36.10 2.61 -9.29
CA VAL A 563 -35.14 1.52 -9.42
C VAL A 563 -33.73 2.07 -9.32
N GLY A 564 -32.97 1.65 -8.30
CA GLY A 564 -31.57 1.99 -8.10
C GLY A 564 -30.65 0.79 -8.33
N HIS A 565 -29.49 1.01 -8.96
CA HIS A 565 -28.46 -0.01 -9.14
C HIS A 565 -27.07 0.47 -8.68
N GLY A 566 -26.39 -0.33 -7.88
CA GLY A 566 -25.02 -0.07 -7.43
C GLY A 566 -24.92 1.20 -6.57
N PRO A 567 -23.89 2.05 -6.78
CA PRO A 567 -23.73 3.31 -6.04
C PRO A 567 -24.93 4.25 -6.17
N ALA A 568 -25.69 4.16 -7.26
CA ALA A 568 -26.87 4.98 -7.51
C ALA A 568 -28.01 4.76 -6.49
N CYS A 569 -28.02 3.63 -5.78
CA CYS A 569 -28.94 3.40 -4.68
C CYS A 569 -28.83 4.48 -3.59
N SER A 570 -27.60 4.97 -3.31
CA SER A 570 -27.39 6.05 -2.34
C SER A 570 -28.04 7.36 -2.77
N TYR A 571 -27.99 7.70 -4.06
CA TYR A 571 -28.56 8.92 -4.62
C TYR A 571 -30.10 8.85 -4.60
N LEU A 572 -30.65 7.66 -4.84
CA LEU A 572 -32.08 7.39 -4.72
C LEU A 572 -32.55 7.56 -3.26
N MET A 573 -31.76 7.11 -2.28
CA MET A 573 -32.07 7.33 -0.86
C MET A 573 -32.04 8.82 -0.48
N ASP A 574 -31.08 9.59 -1.03
CA ASP A 574 -31.04 11.03 -0.83
C ASP A 574 -32.28 11.74 -1.40
N LEU A 575 -32.77 11.31 -2.58
CA LEU A 575 -34.02 11.81 -3.14
C LEU A 575 -35.22 11.52 -2.23
N ILE A 576 -35.34 10.27 -1.74
CA ILE A 576 -36.40 9.86 -0.81
C ILE A 576 -36.40 10.75 0.44
N ASP A 577 -35.22 11.02 1.01
CA ASP A 577 -35.09 11.85 2.20
C ASP A 577 -35.43 13.33 1.95
N MET A 578 -35.15 13.86 0.75
CA MET A 578 -35.36 15.27 0.40
C MET A 578 -36.76 15.60 -0.11
N ARG A 579 -37.50 14.60 -0.61
CA ARG A 579 -38.85 14.73 -1.17
C ARG A 579 -39.83 13.73 -0.53
N ALA A 580 -39.63 13.41 0.75
CA ALA A 580 -40.37 12.38 1.49
C ALA A 580 -41.90 12.45 1.28
N THR A 581 -42.51 13.62 1.43
CA THR A 581 -43.98 13.77 1.34
C THR A 581 -44.53 13.45 -0.05
N SER A 582 -43.89 13.95 -1.12
CA SER A 582 -44.35 13.69 -2.50
C SER A 582 -44.03 12.26 -2.93
N VAL A 583 -42.88 11.73 -2.51
CA VAL A 583 -42.46 10.34 -2.75
C VAL A 583 -43.43 9.36 -2.12
N VAL A 584 -43.75 9.49 -0.82
CA VAL A 584 -44.68 8.59 -0.12
C VAL A 584 -46.06 8.58 -0.76
N LYS A 585 -46.51 9.72 -1.30
CA LYS A 585 -47.82 9.84 -1.96
C LYS A 585 -47.90 9.13 -3.32
N SER A 586 -46.83 9.17 -4.10
CA SER A 586 -46.84 8.83 -5.54
C SER A 586 -46.08 7.56 -5.91
N VAL A 587 -45.09 7.16 -5.10
CA VAL A 587 -44.25 5.98 -5.34
C VAL A 587 -44.87 4.73 -4.73
N LYS A 588 -45.06 3.70 -5.56
CA LYS A 588 -45.64 2.41 -5.17
C LYS A 588 -44.59 1.32 -4.95
N ALA A 589 -43.44 1.42 -5.61
CA ALA A 589 -42.37 0.44 -5.45
C ALA A 589 -40.99 1.11 -5.51
N VAL A 590 -40.08 0.66 -4.64
CA VAL A 590 -38.67 1.06 -4.60
C VAL A 590 -37.82 -0.20 -4.70
N VAL A 591 -37.04 -0.32 -5.77
CA VAL A 591 -36.16 -1.45 -6.03
C VAL A 591 -34.73 -0.99 -5.89
N GLN A 592 -33.94 -1.68 -5.07
CA GLN A 592 -32.51 -1.43 -4.94
C GLN A 592 -31.73 -2.71 -5.18
N VAL A 593 -30.81 -2.67 -6.14
CA VAL A 593 -29.88 -3.77 -6.41
C VAL A 593 -28.50 -3.30 -6.00
N ILE A 594 -28.04 -3.77 -4.85
CA ILE A 594 -26.81 -3.29 -4.19
C ILE A 594 -25.78 -4.41 -4.23
N GLY A 595 -24.56 -4.08 -4.65
CA GLY A 595 -23.42 -4.99 -4.58
C GLY A 595 -22.91 -5.14 -3.15
N HIS A 596 -21.61 -4.94 -2.93
CA HIS A 596 -20.99 -4.93 -1.60
C HIS A 596 -20.96 -3.55 -0.92
N SER A 597 -21.64 -2.57 -1.49
CA SER A 597 -21.72 -1.22 -0.93
C SER A 597 -22.62 -1.20 0.31
N SER A 598 -22.33 -0.27 1.24
CA SER A 598 -23.10 -0.12 2.47
C SER A 598 -24.57 0.27 2.19
N LEU A 599 -25.47 -0.38 2.93
CA LEU A 599 -26.90 -0.11 2.89
C LEU A 599 -27.25 1.05 3.81
N ARG A 600 -28.04 2.01 3.31
CA ARG A 600 -28.57 3.12 4.10
C ARG A 600 -30.10 3.09 4.09
N PRO A 601 -30.77 3.03 5.25
CA PRO A 601 -32.22 3.21 5.33
C PRO A 601 -32.60 4.70 5.26
N PRO A 602 -33.88 5.04 5.00
CA PRO A 602 -34.33 6.43 5.06
C PRO A 602 -34.14 7.06 6.45
N LYS A 603 -34.16 8.40 6.49
CA LYS A 603 -34.16 9.20 7.73
C LYS A 603 -35.24 8.68 8.72
N PRO A 604 -35.02 8.83 10.03
CA PRO A 604 -35.88 8.29 11.08
C PRO A 604 -37.21 9.03 11.25
N VAL A 605 -37.98 9.15 10.16
CA VAL A 605 -39.36 9.65 10.15
C VAL A 605 -40.28 8.43 10.12
N PHE A 606 -41.22 8.36 11.06
CA PHE A 606 -42.06 7.16 11.27
C PHE A 606 -42.82 6.74 10.01
N GLU A 607 -43.60 7.67 9.44
CA GLU A 607 -44.41 7.43 8.23
C GLU A 607 -43.55 7.01 7.03
N LEU A 608 -42.38 7.66 6.85
CA LEU A 608 -41.47 7.36 5.75
C LEU A 608 -40.88 5.94 5.87
N ARG A 609 -40.50 5.51 7.07
CA ARG A 609 -39.94 4.17 7.30
C ARG A 609 -40.99 3.07 7.18
N GLU A 610 -42.21 3.34 7.60
CA GLU A 610 -43.32 2.40 7.47
C GLU A 610 -43.69 2.18 6.01
N TRP A 611 -43.87 3.27 5.25
CA TRP A 611 -44.07 3.22 3.80
C TRP A 611 -42.91 2.52 3.10
N TYR A 612 -41.67 2.90 3.42
CA TYR A 612 -40.50 2.31 2.78
C TYR A 612 -40.40 0.82 3.06
N ARG A 613 -40.73 0.34 4.27
CA ARG A 613 -40.72 -1.09 4.59
C ARG A 613 -41.68 -1.89 3.70
N SER A 614 -42.87 -1.37 3.41
CA SER A 614 -43.87 -2.06 2.58
C SER A 614 -43.65 -1.90 1.08
N ALA A 615 -43.05 -0.77 0.66
CA ALA A 615 -42.85 -0.44 -0.75
C ALA A 615 -41.46 -0.83 -1.30
N SER A 616 -40.49 -1.23 -0.46
CA SER A 616 -39.12 -1.51 -0.90
C SER A 616 -38.76 -2.99 -1.06
N PHE A 617 -37.99 -3.25 -2.10
CA PHE A 617 -37.33 -4.51 -2.41
C PHE A 617 -35.83 -4.28 -2.60
N VAL A 618 -35.00 -5.06 -1.92
CA VAL A 618 -33.55 -4.92 -1.93
C VAL A 618 -32.90 -6.26 -2.27
N ALA A 619 -32.20 -6.32 -3.41
CA ALA A 619 -31.43 -7.50 -3.83
C ALA A 619 -29.96 -7.32 -3.47
N LEU A 620 -29.39 -8.35 -2.81
CA LEU A 620 -28.01 -8.35 -2.31
C LEU A 620 -27.30 -9.67 -2.63
N PRO A 621 -25.97 -9.65 -2.78
CA PRO A 621 -25.19 -10.87 -2.97
C PRO A 621 -25.23 -11.76 -1.72
N PHE A 622 -25.03 -13.07 -1.89
CA PHE A 622 -25.12 -14.03 -0.80
C PHE A 622 -24.09 -13.84 0.31
N ASN A 623 -22.95 -13.19 0.01
CA ASN A 623 -21.83 -12.92 0.92
C ASN A 623 -21.81 -11.47 1.44
N HIS A 624 -22.88 -10.70 1.26
CA HIS A 624 -22.96 -9.34 1.77
C HIS A 624 -22.77 -9.29 3.31
N PRO A 625 -22.01 -8.32 3.88
CA PRO A 625 -21.77 -8.23 5.33
C PRO A 625 -23.04 -8.16 6.19
N ILE A 626 -24.14 -7.66 5.64
CA ILE A 626 -25.43 -7.58 6.35
C ILE A 626 -26.01 -8.95 6.73
N TRP A 627 -25.54 -10.03 6.09
CA TRP A 627 -25.93 -11.40 6.42
C TRP A 627 -25.11 -12.00 7.58
N SER A 628 -24.14 -11.26 8.12
CA SER A 628 -23.35 -11.69 9.27
C SER A 628 -24.25 -11.98 10.48
N PRO A 629 -23.98 -13.04 11.27
CA PRO A 629 -24.73 -13.36 12.49
C PRO A 629 -24.70 -12.25 13.56
N GLU A 630 -23.78 -11.30 13.44
CA GLU A 630 -23.66 -10.14 14.35
C GLU A 630 -24.77 -9.10 14.13
N VAL A 631 -25.37 -9.06 12.94
CA VAL A 631 -26.38 -8.06 12.58
C VAL A 631 -27.74 -8.42 13.18
N ARG A 632 -28.32 -7.51 13.97
CA ARG A 632 -29.59 -7.74 14.68
C ARG A 632 -30.76 -7.79 13.71
N SER A 633 -31.73 -8.68 13.91
CA SER A 633 -32.93 -8.79 13.06
C SER A 633 -33.78 -7.50 13.00
N LYS A 634 -33.69 -6.63 14.02
CA LYS A 634 -34.33 -5.30 14.01
C LYS A 634 -33.73 -4.35 12.97
N GLU A 635 -32.45 -4.53 12.64
CA GLU A 635 -31.71 -3.74 11.67
C GLU A 635 -32.07 -4.17 10.24
N LEU A 636 -32.13 -5.48 10.00
CA LEU A 636 -32.60 -6.06 8.74
C LEU A 636 -33.98 -5.52 8.32
N LYS A 637 -34.93 -5.47 9.26
CA LYS A 637 -36.28 -4.96 8.99
C LYS A 637 -36.33 -3.46 8.64
N ARG A 638 -35.24 -2.69 8.74
CA ARG A 638 -35.21 -1.26 8.35
C ARG A 638 -35.05 -1.07 6.84
N HIS A 639 -34.63 -2.11 6.13
CA HIS A 639 -34.30 -2.04 4.71
C HIS A 639 -35.42 -2.56 3.78
N GLY A 640 -36.56 -2.98 4.34
CA GLY A 640 -37.69 -3.52 3.58
C GLY A 640 -37.57 -5.00 3.26
N THR A 641 -38.12 -5.40 2.11
CA THR A 641 -38.08 -6.79 1.64
C THR A 641 -36.70 -7.08 1.05
N MET A 642 -35.86 -7.81 1.76
CA MET A 642 -34.52 -8.16 1.27
C MET A 642 -34.49 -9.56 0.69
N GLN A 643 -33.83 -9.72 -0.46
CA GLN A 643 -33.61 -11.01 -1.09
C GLN A 643 -32.12 -11.30 -1.23
N ARG A 644 -31.76 -12.50 -0.79
CA ARG A 644 -30.43 -13.07 -0.97
C ARG A 644 -30.36 -13.69 -2.36
N ILE A 645 -29.45 -13.20 -3.19
CA ILE A 645 -29.22 -13.72 -4.54
C ILE A 645 -27.91 -14.51 -4.55
N ASP A 646 -27.95 -15.72 -5.11
CA ASP A 646 -26.78 -16.58 -5.30
C ASP A 646 -25.91 -16.08 -6.46
N GLU A 647 -25.33 -14.89 -6.29
CA GLU A 647 -24.36 -14.29 -7.19
C GLU A 647 -23.52 -13.27 -6.41
N GLU A 648 -22.21 -13.37 -6.54
CA GLU A 648 -21.27 -12.45 -5.90
C GLU A 648 -21.02 -11.21 -6.76
N ARG A 649 -20.99 -11.35 -8.08
CA ARG A 649 -20.62 -10.24 -8.96
C ARG A 649 -21.79 -9.27 -9.13
N SER A 650 -21.64 -8.03 -8.64
CA SER A 650 -22.64 -6.95 -8.76
C SER A 650 -23.24 -6.80 -10.16
N VAL A 651 -22.43 -7.00 -11.21
CA VAL A 651 -22.87 -6.88 -12.61
C VAL A 651 -23.93 -7.92 -13.00
N LYS A 652 -23.78 -9.15 -12.49
CA LYS A 652 -24.71 -10.25 -12.74
C LYS A 652 -25.89 -10.24 -11.77
N LEU A 653 -25.76 -9.53 -10.65
CA LEU A 653 -26.79 -9.43 -9.62
C LEU A 653 -28.11 -8.88 -10.19
N MET A 654 -28.06 -7.79 -10.97
CA MET A 654 -29.25 -7.24 -11.62
C MET A 654 -29.93 -8.24 -12.56
N ILE A 655 -29.15 -9.02 -13.31
CA ILE A 655 -29.67 -10.03 -14.25
C ILE A 655 -30.40 -11.14 -13.47
N LYS A 656 -29.79 -11.67 -12.40
CA LYS A 656 -30.40 -12.73 -11.59
C LYS A 656 -31.57 -12.23 -10.74
N ALA A 657 -31.53 -10.99 -10.27
CA ALA A 657 -32.60 -10.40 -9.48
C ALA A 657 -33.81 -9.99 -10.33
N LEU A 658 -33.63 -9.79 -11.65
CA LEU A 658 -34.67 -9.26 -12.54
C LEU A 658 -36.02 -10.02 -12.47
N PRO A 659 -36.10 -11.37 -12.44
CA PRO A 659 -37.38 -12.07 -12.31
C PRO A 659 -38.12 -11.72 -11.02
N ALA A 660 -37.40 -11.62 -9.90
CA ALA A 660 -37.99 -11.26 -8.60
C ALA A 660 -38.42 -9.78 -8.57
N ILE A 661 -37.62 -8.90 -9.17
CA ILE A 661 -37.97 -7.48 -9.35
C ILE A 661 -39.28 -7.35 -10.13
N LYS A 662 -39.43 -8.08 -11.24
CA LYS A 662 -40.65 -8.09 -12.05
C LYS A 662 -41.86 -8.54 -11.23
N ALA A 663 -41.72 -9.62 -10.46
CA ALA A 663 -42.79 -10.14 -9.62
C ALA A 663 -43.20 -9.14 -8.53
N PHE A 664 -42.22 -8.56 -7.84
CA PHE A 664 -42.46 -7.56 -6.79
C PHE A 664 -43.16 -6.31 -7.32
N VAL A 665 -42.66 -5.74 -8.43
CA VAL A 665 -43.27 -4.54 -9.02
C VAL A 665 -44.69 -4.84 -9.48
N LYS A 666 -44.95 -5.97 -10.15
CA LYS A 666 -46.32 -6.35 -10.56
C LYS A 666 -47.26 -6.51 -9.37
N ALA A 667 -46.81 -7.09 -8.26
CA ALA A 667 -47.61 -7.22 -7.05
C ALA A 667 -47.99 -5.85 -6.45
N GLN A 668 -47.03 -4.92 -6.37
CA GLN A 668 -47.26 -3.57 -5.88
C GLN A 668 -48.20 -2.75 -6.78
N LEU A 669 -48.08 -2.91 -8.10
CA LEU A 669 -48.92 -2.20 -9.07
C LEU A 669 -50.37 -2.75 -9.11
N SER A 670 -50.56 -4.05 -8.87
CA SER A 670 -51.89 -4.70 -8.90
C SER A 670 -52.65 -4.65 -7.58
N GLY A 671 -52.07 -4.10 -6.51
CA GLY A 671 -52.69 -4.03 -5.18
C GLY A 671 -52.91 -5.39 -4.51
N SER A 672 -52.33 -6.47 -5.08
CA SER A 672 -52.48 -7.83 -4.57
C SER A 672 -51.33 -8.13 -3.60
N GLN A 673 -51.58 -7.99 -2.30
CA GLN A 673 -50.72 -8.63 -1.29
C GLN A 673 -50.93 -10.15 -1.37
N ALA A 674 -50.26 -10.80 -2.32
CA ALA A 674 -50.06 -12.23 -2.27
C ALA A 674 -48.84 -12.49 -1.39
N ASP A 675 -49.03 -13.27 -0.33
CA ASP A 675 -47.98 -13.77 0.56
C ASP A 675 -46.78 -14.30 -0.24
N MET A 676 -45.70 -13.52 -0.30
CA MET A 676 -44.39 -14.00 -0.74
C MET A 676 -43.78 -14.86 0.38
N GLN A 677 -44.32 -16.06 0.57
CA GLN A 677 -43.54 -17.19 1.08
C GLN A 677 -43.04 -17.99 -0.12
N ILE A 678 -41.80 -17.75 -0.54
CA ILE A 678 -41.07 -18.69 -1.39
C ILE A 678 -39.65 -18.83 -0.81
N SER A 679 -39.28 -20.09 -0.64
CA SER A 679 -38.10 -20.69 0.02
C SER A 679 -36.75 -20.08 -0.28
#